data_AF-T1IPJ6-F1
#
_entry.id   AF-T1IPJ6-F1
#
_cell.length_a   1.000
_cell.length_b   1.000
_cell.length_c   1.000
_cell.angle_alpha   90.00
_cell.angle_beta   90.00
_cell.angle_gamma   90.00
#
_symmetry.space_group_name_H-M   'P 1'
#
loop_
_entity.id
_entity.type
_entity.pdbx_description
1 polymer ?
#
loop_
_entity_poly.entity_id
_entity_poly.type
_entity_poly.pdbx_seq_one_letter_code
_entity_poly.pdbx_strand_id
1 'polypeptide(L)'
;MLKEVTDNVISAIQQGRADVVRSLISLSGSDDNSTENVFRTNMFINDLVTEEGTLLHLATKLNQTDIVRLLLLAGADPGVQNNYLQNSIELAKTSQMEAVYMEDLLKATADENIGRICQLIAAGVDVNCIDNPKSGNTALHWAATFASKDVVKCLLDRGANINAVNNCGVTPLHDAVHRSDLDMINELMMNGADPHIKASKGKFANKTPLDLAATSHNVLALINSCFKNGDVTCDGELLSDSANSLESLISVGRETTGRLSSTSLVTKEELNDDVHVEASSLVAIEQKLNFLWPKPQMISQCEQPEFKLKEIIHVYIIPGSDSNFLHDILSVWKLTQCKLEKLGCKFNLEGLLLKNKDDDENWLSIHINSKLFRSLHSYKLRINSNKVSIVASDRNGFHNALATLLQLVRLFSQEQVIPQLIINDWPSTLHRGALIDMTSNRRVLTLESMLNFVQVISHLKMNQLYFYTQFNDETSGLSYSSRDLTTLDHFCYQNCIQMIPSIDINQDAFHLDEFVAFLHEYLSHFSDISFLLLGPKLTSFLFVESLLSDVTSVFHLPNNITLIFCVGVVNPVLMQSLPENTLLLNYNSQVNAELQNSCQMAQQNGISFGILTRTSTSESLTGLPDVSNVTNLEAAKYSDHGIAFVNGDWEEHAFPLPDVFYWPSLVVAAALAWNSNIQLDDPKTILGDVLNFHVFEDESKQMGNLLLSLGRSEWQFEQISRKENNKCNRTLLLELILAPDDANLEFLTTEMFAKVIRSMKRTHTNLMSINCKPWRDEIEIVVDLIHFGCRLGRSLVRVGQNPNATGIAVINLGIANLLPTTRTDLANKLLGLIEQFRDVWLERNLENGLERAVKPLSDLLEKLFPENQNSISHV
;
A
#
# COMPACT_ATOMS: atom_id res chain seq x y z
N MET A 1 15.07 28.73 37.75
CA MET A 1 15.73 27.50 37.29
C MET A 1 16.14 27.60 35.82
N LEU A 2 15.23 27.66 34.84
CA LEU A 2 15.61 27.72 33.41
C LEU A 2 16.54 28.90 33.07
N LYS A 3 16.18 30.12 33.47
CA LYS A 3 16.99 31.34 33.25
C LYS A 3 18.40 31.25 33.85
N GLU A 4 18.53 30.64 35.03
CA GLU A 4 19.81 30.45 35.73
C GLU A 4 20.70 29.43 35.02
N VAL A 5 20.10 28.37 34.46
CA VAL A 5 20.80 27.41 33.60
C VAL A 5 21.26 28.07 32.30
N THR A 6 20.40 28.87 31.66
CA THR A 6 20.74 29.62 30.43
C THR A 6 21.90 30.59 30.68
N ASP A 7 21.87 31.36 31.76
CA ASP A 7 22.94 32.31 32.13
C ASP A 7 24.26 31.59 32.41
N ASN A 8 24.23 30.42 33.05
CA ASN A 8 25.41 29.58 33.29
C ASN A 8 25.99 29.01 31.99
N VAL A 9 25.14 28.56 31.05
CA VAL A 9 25.58 28.07 29.73
C VAL A 9 26.19 29.22 28.91
N ILE A 10 25.56 30.41 28.88
CA ILE A 10 26.12 31.59 28.20
C ILE A 10 27.49 31.95 28.78
N SER A 11 27.63 31.97 30.10
CA SER A 11 28.91 32.25 30.77
C SER A 11 29.99 31.21 30.42
N ALA A 12 29.62 29.92 30.36
CA ALA A 12 30.52 28.84 29.97
C ALA A 12 30.98 28.95 28.51
N ILE A 13 30.08 29.32 27.60
CA ILE A 13 30.40 29.59 26.19
C ILE A 13 31.34 30.79 26.08
N GLN A 14 31.07 31.90 26.76
CA GLN A 14 31.96 33.07 26.75
C GLN A 14 33.37 32.77 27.26
N GLN A 15 33.51 31.79 28.16
CA GLN A 15 34.78 31.34 28.71
C GLN A 15 35.43 30.18 27.93
N GLY A 16 34.76 29.65 26.89
CA GLY A 16 35.26 28.53 26.08
C GLY A 16 35.31 27.19 26.80
N ARG A 17 34.52 27.00 27.88
CA ARG A 17 34.52 25.79 28.71
C ARG A 17 33.56 24.72 28.16
N ALA A 18 34.00 23.98 27.16
CA ALA A 18 33.21 22.93 26.49
C ALA A 18 32.79 21.78 27.43
N ASP A 19 33.61 21.48 28.43
CA ASP A 19 33.36 20.50 29.49
C ASP A 19 32.18 20.87 30.39
N VAL A 20 32.09 22.15 30.75
CA VAL A 20 30.99 22.72 31.53
C VAL A 20 29.71 22.76 30.68
N VAL A 21 29.80 23.19 29.42
CA VAL A 21 28.66 23.18 28.49
C VAL A 21 28.11 21.76 28.30
N ARG A 22 28.98 20.77 28.07
CA ARG A 22 28.58 19.36 27.95
C ARG A 22 27.90 18.86 29.22
N SER A 23 28.45 19.16 30.39
CA SER A 23 27.89 18.72 31.67
C SER A 23 26.52 19.35 31.93
N LEU A 24 26.34 20.64 31.63
CA LEU A 24 25.07 21.34 31.80
C LEU A 24 24.00 20.85 30.80
N ILE A 25 24.38 20.53 29.57
CA ILE A 25 23.46 19.94 28.56
C ILE A 25 23.16 18.46 28.88
N SER A 26 24.09 17.71 29.47
CA SER A 26 23.86 16.31 29.85
C SER A 26 23.04 16.16 31.13
N LEU A 27 23.19 17.06 32.10
CA LEU A 27 22.41 17.07 33.35
C LEU A 27 20.91 17.35 33.09
N SER A 28 20.55 17.96 31.96
CA SER A 28 19.15 18.05 31.50
C SER A 28 18.63 16.77 30.83
N GLY A 29 19.47 15.76 30.58
CA GLY A 29 19.12 14.54 29.86
C GLY A 29 19.39 13.22 30.59
N SER A 30 19.89 13.25 31.83
CA SER A 30 20.32 12.04 32.54
C SER A 30 19.53 11.77 33.84
N ASP A 31 18.21 11.76 33.77
CA ASP A 31 17.33 11.03 34.70
C ASP A 31 15.92 10.87 34.09
N ASP A 32 15.46 9.62 34.04
CA ASP A 32 14.11 9.10 33.77
C ASP A 32 13.34 9.46 32.47
N ASN A 33 12.93 8.36 31.81
CA ASN A 33 11.74 8.01 30.98
C ASN A 33 10.52 8.97 30.85
N SER A 34 10.66 10.27 31.02
CA SER A 34 9.59 11.25 30.83
C SER A 34 9.79 11.98 29.50
N THR A 35 8.79 11.92 28.63
CA THR A 35 8.66 12.74 27.42
C THR A 35 8.88 14.24 27.73
N GLU A 36 8.60 14.71 28.95
CA GLU A 36 8.84 16.08 29.39
C GLU A 36 10.31 16.58 29.35
N ASN A 37 11.32 15.73 29.53
CA ASN A 37 12.72 16.21 29.61
C ASN A 37 13.40 16.39 28.24
N VAL A 38 13.00 15.61 27.22
CA VAL A 38 13.35 15.91 25.81
C VAL A 38 12.69 17.23 25.38
N PHE A 39 11.47 17.47 25.84
CA PHE A 39 10.75 18.74 25.65
C PHE A 39 11.46 19.93 26.32
N ARG A 40 12.09 19.77 27.49
CA ARG A 40 12.83 20.86 28.18
C ARG A 40 14.17 21.22 27.54
N THR A 41 14.88 20.25 26.96
CA THR A 41 16.21 20.47 26.35
C THR A 41 16.09 21.18 24.99
N ASN A 42 15.05 20.85 24.21
CA ASN A 42 14.72 21.58 22.98
C ASN A 42 14.18 23.00 23.23
N MET A 43 13.67 23.29 24.43
CA MET A 43 12.96 24.55 24.70
C MET A 43 13.86 25.78 24.86
N PHE A 44 15.19 25.65 24.99
CA PHE A 44 16.08 26.83 25.11
C PHE A 44 17.26 26.85 24.14
N ILE A 45 17.64 25.71 23.54
CA ILE A 45 18.82 25.65 22.65
C ILE A 45 18.65 26.53 21.41
N ASN A 46 17.42 26.62 20.90
CA ASN A 46 17.06 27.40 19.71
C ASN A 46 16.42 28.75 20.04
N ASP A 47 16.33 29.12 21.32
CA ASP A 47 15.79 30.41 21.74
C ASP A 47 16.81 31.55 21.53
N LEU A 48 16.30 32.75 21.25
CA LEU A 48 17.09 33.97 21.08
C LEU A 48 17.50 34.55 22.44
N VAL A 49 18.42 33.86 23.12
CA VAL A 49 18.82 34.17 24.50
C VAL A 49 20.02 35.12 24.62
N THR A 50 20.69 35.44 23.51
CA THR A 50 21.86 36.34 23.48
C THR A 50 21.64 37.53 22.54
N GLU A 51 22.45 38.59 22.67
CA GLU A 51 22.44 39.71 21.72
C GLU A 51 22.75 39.27 20.28
N GLU A 52 23.46 38.16 20.11
CA GLU A 52 23.83 37.57 18.81
C GLU A 52 22.78 36.59 18.26
N GLY A 53 21.73 36.29 19.03
CA GLY A 53 20.70 35.29 18.71
C GLY A 53 20.77 34.07 19.62
N THR A 54 20.77 32.87 19.04
CA THR A 54 20.81 31.60 19.79
C THR A 54 22.19 31.31 20.38
N LEU A 55 22.28 30.30 21.25
CA LEU A 55 23.56 29.82 21.80
C LEU A 55 24.53 29.37 20.69
N LEU A 56 23.99 28.85 19.58
CA LEU A 56 24.77 28.46 18.41
C LEU A 56 25.41 29.69 17.73
N HIS A 57 24.68 30.80 17.57
CA HIS A 57 25.23 32.04 17.01
C HIS A 57 26.41 32.57 17.84
N LEU A 58 26.27 32.57 19.17
CA LEU A 58 27.33 33.02 20.08
C LEU A 58 28.58 32.13 19.95
N ALA A 59 28.41 30.80 19.98
CA ALA A 59 29.52 29.86 19.87
C ALA A 59 30.25 29.97 18.51
N THR A 60 29.49 30.16 17.44
CA THR A 60 30.02 30.32 16.08
C THR A 60 30.77 31.63 15.91
N LYS A 61 30.24 32.75 16.44
CA LYS A 61 30.93 34.05 16.45
C LYS A 61 32.25 34.03 17.23
N LEU A 62 32.28 33.31 18.36
CA LEU A 62 33.48 33.13 19.18
C LEU A 62 34.48 32.11 18.60
N ASN A 63 34.18 31.52 17.45
CA ASN A 63 35.00 30.53 16.75
C ASN A 63 35.31 29.28 17.61
N GLN A 64 34.36 28.83 18.44
CA GLN A 64 34.53 27.71 19.37
C GLN A 64 33.99 26.40 18.78
N THR A 65 34.79 25.75 17.95
CA THR A 65 34.38 24.55 17.17
C THR A 65 33.87 23.39 18.03
N ASP A 66 34.47 23.13 19.18
CA ASP A 66 34.04 22.03 20.07
C ASP A 66 32.69 22.28 20.72
N ILE A 67 32.38 23.54 21.06
CA ILE A 67 31.08 23.93 21.61
C ILE A 67 30.02 23.91 20.51
N VAL A 68 30.34 24.36 19.30
CA VAL A 68 29.44 24.26 18.14
C VAL A 68 29.09 22.79 17.86
N ARG A 69 30.07 21.88 17.85
CA ARG A 69 29.80 20.43 17.71
C ARG A 69 28.87 19.91 18.80
N LEU A 70 29.07 20.32 20.05
CA LEU A 70 28.22 19.91 21.17
C LEU A 70 26.78 20.41 21.03
N LEU A 71 26.60 21.67 20.60
CA LEU A 71 25.29 22.25 20.38
C LEU A 71 24.56 21.58 19.21
N LEU A 72 25.25 21.32 18.09
CA LEU A 72 24.68 20.60 16.95
C LEU A 72 24.26 19.17 17.33
N LEU A 73 25.11 18.45 18.08
CA LEU A 73 24.77 17.13 18.62
C LEU A 73 23.57 17.16 19.59
N ALA A 74 23.36 18.28 20.28
CA ALA A 74 22.24 18.48 21.19
C ALA A 74 20.94 18.93 20.48
N GLY A 75 20.93 19.04 19.15
CA GLY A 75 19.75 19.40 18.36
C GLY A 75 19.62 20.89 18.04
N ALA A 76 20.70 21.67 18.12
CA ALA A 76 20.69 23.07 17.70
C ALA A 76 20.40 23.20 16.19
N ASP A 77 19.41 24.03 15.86
CA ASP A 77 19.00 24.32 14.50
C ASP A 77 19.84 25.49 13.93
N PRO A 78 20.72 25.22 12.95
CA PRO A 78 21.56 26.25 12.36
C PRO A 78 20.80 27.24 11.47
N GLY A 79 19.57 26.91 11.07
CA GLY A 79 18.71 27.73 10.21
C GLY A 79 17.94 28.83 10.96
N VAL A 80 17.96 28.83 12.29
CA VAL A 80 17.34 29.91 13.08
C VAL A 80 18.04 31.23 12.79
N GLN A 81 17.27 32.28 12.50
CA GLN A 81 17.79 33.62 12.28
C GLN A 81 17.86 34.41 13.59
N ASN A 82 18.96 35.13 13.79
CA ASN A 82 19.08 36.08 14.89
C ASN A 82 18.33 37.40 14.62
N ASN A 83 18.42 38.35 15.55
CA ASN A 83 17.81 39.68 15.44
C ASN A 83 18.33 40.52 14.27
N TYR A 84 19.41 40.09 13.62
CA TYR A 84 19.99 40.71 12.41
C TYR A 84 19.62 39.95 11.13
N LEU A 85 18.68 39.00 11.20
CA LEU A 85 18.26 38.12 10.10
C LEU A 85 19.37 37.22 9.56
N GLN A 86 20.42 36.99 10.35
CA GLN A 86 21.53 36.13 9.99
C GLN A 86 21.37 34.77 10.65
N ASN A 87 21.69 33.71 9.93
CA ASN A 87 21.74 32.37 10.51
C ASN A 87 23.13 32.07 11.10
N SER A 88 23.25 30.98 11.85
CA SER A 88 24.51 30.63 12.52
C SER A 88 25.66 30.29 11.56
N ILE A 89 25.35 29.87 10.32
CA ILE A 89 26.32 29.49 9.29
C ILE A 89 26.88 30.75 8.61
N GLU A 90 26.06 31.77 8.37
CA GLU A 90 26.48 33.07 7.84
C GLU A 90 27.45 33.81 8.78
N LEU A 91 27.43 33.49 10.08
CA LEU A 91 28.41 33.97 11.06
C LEU A 91 29.74 33.20 11.03
N ALA A 92 29.80 32.03 10.37
CA ALA A 92 31.01 31.23 10.25
C ALA A 92 31.96 31.87 9.22
N LYS A 93 32.94 32.63 9.71
CA LYS A 93 33.92 33.34 8.85
C LYS A 93 35.23 32.59 8.64
N THR A 94 35.39 31.43 9.27
CA THR A 94 36.63 30.64 9.22
C THR A 94 36.36 29.31 8.54
N SER A 95 37.31 28.86 7.70
CA SER A 95 37.24 27.56 7.03
C SER A 95 37.16 26.39 8.02
N GLN A 96 37.71 26.55 9.22
CA GLN A 96 37.63 25.57 10.30
C GLN A 96 36.20 25.46 10.87
N MET A 97 35.44 26.55 10.89
CA MET A 97 34.07 26.56 11.40
C MET A 97 33.08 26.06 10.33
N GLU A 98 33.25 26.47 9.08
CA GLU A 98 32.49 25.93 7.95
C GLU A 98 32.61 24.40 7.87
N ALA A 99 33.81 23.86 8.10
CA ALA A 99 34.06 22.42 8.15
C ALA A 99 33.23 21.70 9.23
N VAL A 100 32.92 22.33 10.36
CA VAL A 100 32.10 21.71 11.43
C VAL A 100 30.66 21.47 10.94
N TYR A 101 30.09 22.38 10.18
CA TYR A 101 28.74 22.23 9.62
C TYR A 101 28.72 21.23 8.45
N MET A 102 29.78 21.19 7.63
CA MET A 102 29.94 20.17 6.60
C MET A 102 30.10 18.77 7.22
N GLU A 103 30.88 18.63 8.30
CA GLU A 103 30.99 17.40 9.09
C GLU A 103 29.61 16.94 9.61
N ASP A 104 28.75 17.87 10.05
CA ASP A 104 27.39 17.56 10.52
C ASP A 104 26.48 17.09 9.38
N LEU A 105 26.58 17.70 8.19
CA LEU A 105 25.84 17.27 7.00
C LEU A 105 26.24 15.85 6.58
N LEU A 106 27.54 15.53 6.58
CA LEU A 106 28.03 14.20 6.21
C LEU A 106 27.63 13.13 7.23
N LYS A 107 27.63 13.45 8.52
CA LYS A 107 27.11 12.55 9.58
C LYS A 107 25.61 12.34 9.42
N ALA A 108 24.83 13.41 9.25
CA ALA A 108 23.40 13.31 9.01
C ALA A 108 23.07 12.49 7.75
N THR A 109 23.93 12.56 6.72
CA THR A 109 23.85 11.73 5.52
C THR A 109 24.09 10.26 5.84
N ALA A 110 25.13 9.92 6.62
CA ALA A 110 25.38 8.54 7.04
C ALA A 110 24.31 7.97 7.98
N ASP A 111 23.67 8.83 8.80
CA ASP A 111 22.63 8.45 9.75
C ASP A 111 21.21 8.44 9.14
N GLU A 112 21.08 8.71 7.83
CA GLU A 112 19.82 8.81 7.09
C GLU A 112 18.81 9.83 7.64
N ASN A 113 19.30 10.90 8.27
CA ASN A 113 18.44 11.92 8.86
C ASN A 113 18.07 13.01 7.83
N ILE A 114 17.11 12.70 6.95
CA ILE A 114 16.63 13.60 5.89
C ILE A 114 16.19 14.97 6.46
N GLY A 115 15.52 14.99 7.61
CA GLY A 115 15.10 16.24 8.25
C GLY A 115 16.29 17.15 8.57
N ARG A 116 17.35 16.58 9.14
CA ARG A 116 18.59 17.30 9.46
C ARG A 116 19.36 17.75 8.21
N ILE A 117 19.42 16.90 7.19
CA ILE A 117 20.02 17.22 5.88
C ILE A 117 19.33 18.43 5.25
N CYS A 118 17.99 18.40 5.21
CA CYS A 118 17.17 19.50 4.71
C CYS A 118 17.42 20.80 5.49
N GLN A 119 17.48 20.73 6.82
CA GLN A 119 17.78 21.88 7.68
C GLN A 119 19.15 22.49 7.41
N LEU A 120 20.21 21.67 7.33
CA LEU A 120 21.58 22.13 7.10
C LEU A 120 21.74 22.77 5.72
N ILE A 121 21.18 22.16 4.68
CA ILE A 121 21.26 22.72 3.32
C ILE A 121 20.44 24.01 3.22
N ALA A 122 19.25 24.06 3.83
CA ALA A 122 18.45 25.29 3.88
C ALA A 122 19.15 26.41 4.68
N ALA A 123 19.94 26.07 5.69
CA ALA A 123 20.78 27.00 6.44
C ALA A 123 22.02 27.47 5.65
N GLY A 124 22.28 26.92 4.46
CA GLY A 124 23.36 27.35 3.56
C GLY A 124 24.62 26.47 3.57
N VAL A 125 24.58 25.25 4.12
CA VAL A 125 25.67 24.28 3.90
C VAL A 125 25.68 23.85 2.43
N ASP A 126 26.85 23.91 1.80
CA ASP A 126 27.03 23.43 0.43
C ASP A 126 26.73 21.93 0.33
N VAL A 127 25.74 21.57 -0.49
CA VAL A 127 25.34 20.18 -0.76
C VAL A 127 26.46 19.36 -1.41
N ASN A 128 27.40 20.02 -2.09
CA ASN A 128 28.56 19.40 -2.73
C ASN A 128 29.81 19.40 -1.83
N CYS A 129 29.64 19.60 -0.51
CA CYS A 129 30.75 19.58 0.44
C CYS A 129 31.53 18.26 0.38
N ILE A 130 32.84 18.35 0.61
CA ILE A 130 33.74 17.19 0.66
C ILE A 130 34.14 16.86 2.09
N ASP A 131 34.33 15.56 2.37
CA ASP A 131 34.71 15.06 3.68
C ASP A 131 36.05 15.56 4.18
N ASN A 132 37.09 15.44 3.37
CA ASN A 132 38.40 15.98 3.64
C ASN A 132 39.16 16.13 2.31
N PRO A 133 40.19 16.99 2.25
CA PRO A 133 40.94 17.22 1.02
C PRO A 133 41.77 16.02 0.55
N LYS A 134 41.86 14.91 1.32
CA LYS A 134 42.59 13.70 0.91
C LYS A 134 41.70 12.75 0.12
N SER A 135 40.49 12.46 0.59
CA SER A 135 39.52 11.61 -0.12
C SER A 135 38.69 12.37 -1.14
N GLY A 136 38.21 13.57 -0.78
CA GLY A 136 37.35 14.37 -1.64
C GLY A 136 35.96 13.75 -1.88
N ASN A 137 35.46 12.93 -0.94
CA ASN A 137 34.14 12.32 -1.09
C ASN A 137 33.06 13.35 -0.77
N THR A 138 32.10 13.51 -1.68
CA THR A 138 30.95 14.40 -1.47
C THR A 138 29.87 13.74 -0.59
N ALA A 139 28.89 14.53 -0.13
CA ALA A 139 27.70 13.99 0.54
C ALA A 139 27.02 12.88 -0.30
N LEU A 140 27.01 13.00 -1.62
CA LEU A 140 26.45 11.97 -2.51
C LEU A 140 27.26 10.66 -2.52
N HIS A 141 28.59 10.71 -2.36
CA HIS A 141 29.41 9.51 -2.17
C HIS A 141 29.12 8.82 -0.84
N TRP A 142 28.93 9.61 0.23
CA TRP A 142 28.53 9.12 1.53
C TRP A 142 27.15 8.48 1.46
N ALA A 143 26.20 9.10 0.77
CA ALA A 143 24.87 8.56 0.57
C ALA A 143 24.89 7.24 -0.21
N ALA A 144 25.63 7.17 -1.32
CA ALA A 144 25.80 5.94 -2.10
C ALA A 144 26.50 4.80 -1.33
N THR A 145 27.23 5.11 -0.25
CA THR A 145 27.97 4.13 0.55
C THR A 145 27.25 3.75 1.85
N PHE A 146 26.55 4.66 2.50
CA PHE A 146 26.05 4.47 3.87
C PHE A 146 24.55 4.68 4.03
N ALA A 147 23.88 5.30 3.05
CA ALA A 147 22.50 5.77 3.18
C ALA A 147 21.55 5.12 2.17
N SER A 148 20.25 5.41 2.31
CA SER A 148 19.20 4.97 1.41
C SER A 148 19.06 5.84 0.17
N LYS A 149 18.33 5.33 -0.84
CA LYS A 149 17.98 6.08 -2.06
C LYS A 149 17.23 7.39 -1.80
N ASP A 150 16.48 7.47 -0.69
CA ASP A 150 15.72 8.67 -0.33
C ASP A 150 16.66 9.83 0.04
N VAL A 151 17.80 9.52 0.66
CA VAL A 151 18.84 10.52 0.95
C VAL A 151 19.53 10.98 -0.33
N VAL A 152 19.80 10.07 -1.27
CA VAL A 152 20.33 10.41 -2.60
C VAL A 152 19.37 11.35 -3.34
N LYS A 153 18.08 11.01 -3.40
CA LYS A 153 17.06 11.88 -3.99
C LYS A 153 16.99 13.24 -3.32
N CYS A 154 16.97 13.28 -1.98
CA CYS A 154 16.96 14.53 -1.21
C CYS A 154 18.17 15.43 -1.51
N LEU A 155 19.36 14.84 -1.67
CA LEU A 155 20.59 15.58 -2.03
C LEU A 155 20.53 16.06 -3.48
N LEU A 156 20.08 15.23 -4.42
CA LEU A 156 19.94 15.57 -5.85
C LEU A 156 18.91 16.68 -6.07
N ASP A 157 17.74 16.60 -5.44
CA ASP A 157 16.70 17.63 -5.46
C ASP A 157 17.21 18.99 -4.96
N ARG A 158 18.28 18.97 -4.14
CA ARG A 158 18.95 20.16 -3.58
C ARG A 158 20.21 20.57 -4.33
N GLY A 159 20.43 20.02 -5.52
CA GLY A 159 21.52 20.42 -6.41
C GLY A 159 22.85 19.69 -6.18
N ALA A 160 22.83 18.50 -5.57
CA ALA A 160 24.02 17.65 -5.54
C ALA A 160 24.43 17.27 -6.97
N ASN A 161 25.72 17.39 -7.28
CA ASN A 161 26.26 16.98 -8.56
C ASN A 161 26.32 15.44 -8.64
N ILE A 162 25.45 14.86 -9.47
CA ILE A 162 25.34 13.41 -9.63
C ILE A 162 26.61 12.75 -10.15
N ASN A 163 27.38 13.48 -10.95
CA ASN A 163 28.63 13.03 -11.56
C ASN A 163 29.86 13.59 -10.82
N ALA A 164 29.71 13.98 -9.54
CA ALA A 164 30.83 14.41 -8.72
C ALA A 164 31.92 13.33 -8.69
N VAL A 165 33.17 13.74 -8.88
CA VAL A 165 34.34 12.85 -8.81
C VAL A 165 35.16 13.17 -7.58
N ASN A 166 35.48 12.14 -6.79
CA ASN A 166 36.41 12.29 -5.68
C ASN A 166 37.88 12.37 -6.16
N ASN A 167 38.84 12.48 -5.25
CA ASN A 167 40.27 12.62 -5.61
C ASN A 167 40.86 11.39 -6.32
N CYS A 168 40.16 10.26 -6.31
CA CYS A 168 40.51 9.06 -7.06
C CYS A 168 39.81 8.98 -8.43
N GLY A 169 39.01 9.98 -8.80
CA GLY A 169 38.17 9.98 -10.01
C GLY A 169 36.95 9.06 -9.91
N VAL A 170 36.63 8.58 -8.70
CA VAL A 170 35.48 7.70 -8.44
C VAL A 170 34.23 8.56 -8.35
N THR A 171 33.12 8.09 -8.91
CA THR A 171 31.80 8.72 -8.82
C THR A 171 30.91 7.94 -7.84
N PRO A 172 29.80 8.52 -7.33
CA PRO A 172 28.84 7.79 -6.50
C PRO A 172 28.32 6.50 -7.16
N LEU A 173 28.20 6.50 -8.50
CA LEU A 173 27.80 5.32 -9.27
C LEU A 173 28.83 4.18 -9.20
N HIS A 174 30.14 4.47 -9.14
CA HIS A 174 31.15 3.42 -8.93
C HIS A 174 30.97 2.72 -7.58
N ASP A 175 30.68 3.48 -6.52
CA ASP A 175 30.48 2.94 -5.16
C ASP A 175 29.19 2.09 -5.11
N ALA A 176 28.11 2.56 -5.73
CA ALA A 176 26.85 1.82 -5.85
C ALA A 176 27.01 0.51 -6.63
N VAL A 177 27.70 0.54 -7.79
CA VAL A 177 28.00 -0.65 -8.61
C VAL A 177 28.89 -1.64 -7.88
N HIS A 178 29.94 -1.16 -7.21
CA HIS A 178 30.84 -2.02 -6.44
C HIS A 178 30.11 -2.76 -5.31
N ARG A 179 29.08 -2.14 -4.74
CA ARG A 179 28.21 -2.76 -3.71
C ARG A 179 27.13 -3.67 -4.28
N SER A 180 26.93 -3.68 -5.61
CA SER A 180 25.82 -4.35 -6.28
C SER A 180 24.45 -3.93 -5.74
N ASP A 181 24.32 -2.66 -5.35
CA ASP A 181 23.08 -2.09 -4.80
C ASP A 181 22.17 -1.62 -5.94
N LEU A 182 21.29 -2.52 -6.41
CA LEU A 182 20.47 -2.29 -7.60
C LEU A 182 19.55 -1.08 -7.49
N ASP A 183 19.00 -0.84 -6.29
CA ASP A 183 18.12 0.31 -6.03
C ASP A 183 18.89 1.62 -6.13
N MET A 184 20.08 1.68 -5.53
CA MET A 184 20.95 2.85 -5.59
C MET A 184 21.47 3.12 -7.01
N ILE A 185 21.83 2.07 -7.75
CA ILE A 185 22.28 2.18 -9.15
C ILE A 185 21.13 2.69 -10.02
N ASN A 186 19.91 2.17 -9.84
CA ASN A 186 18.75 2.62 -10.60
C ASN A 186 18.44 4.10 -10.30
N GLU A 187 18.42 4.51 -9.04
CA GLU A 187 18.15 5.89 -8.66
C GLU A 187 19.19 6.85 -9.25
N LEU A 188 20.49 6.52 -9.17
CA LEU A 188 21.55 7.34 -9.76
C LEU A 188 21.43 7.39 -11.31
N MET A 189 21.15 6.27 -11.96
CA MET A 189 20.98 6.23 -13.43
C MET A 189 19.76 7.02 -13.91
N MET A 190 18.62 6.92 -13.20
CA MET A 190 17.40 7.67 -13.51
C MET A 190 17.59 9.18 -13.39
N ASN A 191 18.48 9.62 -12.49
CA ASN A 191 18.80 11.03 -12.30
C ASN A 191 20.00 11.51 -13.16
N GLY A 192 20.45 10.72 -14.15
CA GLY A 192 21.45 11.14 -15.13
C GLY A 192 22.91 10.86 -14.77
N ALA A 193 23.20 9.84 -13.94
CA ALA A 193 24.58 9.42 -13.68
C ALA A 193 25.23 8.85 -14.95
N ASP A 194 26.45 9.30 -15.26
CA ASP A 194 27.22 8.85 -16.42
C ASP A 194 28.00 7.56 -16.10
N PRO A 195 27.66 6.41 -16.72
CA PRO A 195 28.33 5.13 -16.48
C PRO A 195 29.69 4.99 -17.20
N HIS A 196 30.14 6.01 -17.93
CA HIS A 196 31.39 6.01 -18.70
C HIS A 196 32.54 6.80 -18.05
N ILE A 197 32.31 7.45 -16.91
CA ILE A 197 33.36 8.18 -16.18
C ILE A 197 34.40 7.18 -15.66
N LYS A 198 35.68 7.39 -15.97
CA LYS A 198 36.78 6.51 -15.53
C LYS A 198 37.39 7.00 -14.23
N ALA A 199 37.51 6.10 -13.25
CA ALA A 199 38.32 6.37 -12.09
C ALA A 199 39.81 6.47 -12.46
N SER A 200 40.48 7.51 -11.96
CA SER A 200 41.85 7.85 -12.33
C SER A 200 42.89 7.10 -11.50
N LYS A 201 42.57 6.80 -10.23
CA LYS A 201 43.47 6.17 -9.25
C LYS A 201 42.67 5.31 -8.26
N GLY A 202 43.35 4.55 -7.40
CA GLY A 202 42.70 3.77 -6.33
C GLY A 202 42.12 2.44 -6.78
N LYS A 203 41.15 1.92 -6.03
CA LYS A 203 40.59 0.56 -6.20
C LYS A 203 39.93 0.32 -7.57
N PHE A 204 39.41 1.39 -8.18
CA PHE A 204 38.72 1.34 -9.47
C PHE A 204 39.57 1.90 -10.64
N ALA A 205 40.89 2.04 -10.46
CA ALA A 205 41.76 2.69 -11.45
C ALA A 205 41.55 2.16 -12.88
N ASN A 206 41.35 3.09 -13.82
CA ASN A 206 41.08 2.88 -15.24
C ASN A 206 39.79 2.09 -15.56
N LYS A 207 38.89 1.92 -14.60
CA LYS A 207 37.58 1.29 -14.80
C LYS A 207 36.48 2.33 -14.75
N THR A 208 35.46 2.14 -15.59
CA THR A 208 34.17 2.84 -15.50
C THR A 208 33.20 2.05 -14.60
N PRO A 209 32.09 2.65 -14.14
CA PRO A 209 30.99 1.91 -13.51
C PRO A 209 30.50 0.76 -14.39
N LEU A 210 30.44 0.94 -15.71
CA LEU A 210 30.07 -0.11 -16.64
C LEU A 210 31.10 -1.26 -16.67
N ASP A 211 32.40 -0.96 -16.63
CA ASP A 211 33.46 -1.98 -16.57
C ASP A 211 33.42 -2.77 -15.25
N LEU A 212 33.02 -2.13 -14.15
CA LEU A 212 32.80 -2.80 -12.87
C LEU A 212 31.56 -3.71 -12.92
N ALA A 213 30.50 -3.26 -13.59
CA ALA A 213 29.27 -4.01 -13.78
C ALA A 213 29.43 -5.28 -14.62
N ALA A 214 30.45 -5.37 -15.49
CA ALA A 214 30.73 -6.56 -16.29
C ALA A 214 30.96 -7.84 -15.45
N THR A 215 31.26 -7.69 -14.16
CA THR A 215 31.39 -8.82 -13.23
C THR A 215 30.05 -9.37 -12.70
N SER A 216 28.94 -8.67 -12.92
CA SER A 216 27.59 -9.03 -12.44
C SER A 216 26.53 -8.83 -13.53
N HIS A 217 25.92 -9.93 -14.00
CA HIS A 217 24.93 -9.90 -15.09
C HIS A 217 23.73 -8.99 -14.78
N ASN A 218 23.25 -8.97 -13.54
CA ASN A 218 22.09 -8.17 -13.15
C ASN A 218 22.40 -6.66 -13.15
N VAL A 219 23.58 -6.27 -12.68
CA VAL A 219 24.02 -4.87 -12.66
C VAL A 219 24.29 -4.37 -14.08
N LEU A 220 24.93 -5.19 -14.92
CA LEU A 220 25.19 -4.87 -16.32
C LEU A 220 23.89 -4.69 -17.11
N ALA A 221 22.89 -5.56 -16.89
CA ALA A 221 21.59 -5.46 -17.54
C ALA A 221 20.87 -4.16 -17.14
N LEU A 222 20.91 -3.78 -15.87
CA LEU A 222 20.27 -2.57 -15.34
C LEU A 222 20.89 -1.28 -15.87
N ILE A 223 22.23 -1.17 -15.87
CA ILE A 223 22.91 0.01 -16.44
C ILE A 223 22.59 0.15 -17.93
N ASN A 224 22.59 -0.95 -18.67
CA ASN A 224 22.29 -0.95 -20.10
C ASN A 224 20.82 -0.63 -20.42
N SER A 225 19.87 -1.08 -19.59
CA SER A 225 18.45 -0.77 -19.80
C SER A 225 18.14 0.70 -19.50
N CYS A 226 18.76 1.26 -18.46
CA CYS A 226 18.56 2.67 -18.09
C CYS A 226 19.25 3.62 -19.07
N PHE A 227 20.43 3.26 -19.58
CA PHE A 227 21.16 4.07 -20.56
C PHE A 227 20.45 4.15 -21.93
N LYS A 228 19.84 3.05 -22.40
CA LYS A 228 19.09 3.04 -23.67
C LYS A 228 17.84 3.92 -23.67
N ASN A 229 17.29 4.23 -22.50
CA ASN A 229 16.12 5.10 -22.37
C ASN A 229 16.49 6.59 -22.25
N GLY A 230 17.78 6.93 -22.11
CA GLY A 230 18.27 8.29 -21.89
C GLY A 230 18.54 9.12 -23.16
N ASP A 231 18.48 8.52 -24.35
CA ASP A 231 18.82 9.18 -25.63
C ASP A 231 17.55 9.72 -26.34
N VAL A 232 16.79 10.57 -25.64
CA VAL A 232 15.80 11.47 -26.26
C VAL A 232 16.04 12.88 -25.76
N THR A 233 17.14 13.48 -26.22
CA THR A 233 17.29 14.93 -26.26
C THR A 233 17.38 15.38 -27.70
N CYS A 234 16.50 16.31 -28.05
CA CYS A 234 16.41 16.92 -29.37
C CYS A 234 17.66 17.74 -29.63
N ASP A 235 18.50 17.31 -30.58
CA ASP A 235 19.32 18.20 -31.39
C ASP A 235 19.48 17.54 -32.77
N GLY A 236 19.11 18.28 -33.81
CA GLY A 236 19.14 17.80 -35.17
C GLY A 236 20.56 17.78 -35.72
N GLU A 237 20.95 16.69 -36.36
CA GLU A 237 21.58 16.73 -37.68
C GLU A 237 21.59 15.32 -38.30
N LEU A 238 21.33 15.31 -39.61
CA LEU A 238 21.27 14.15 -40.49
C LEU A 238 22.57 13.32 -40.44
N LEU A 239 22.46 11.99 -40.58
CA LEU A 239 22.95 11.24 -41.75
C LEU A 239 22.77 9.72 -41.58
N SER A 240 21.93 9.17 -42.48
CA SER A 240 22.14 7.92 -43.25
C SER A 240 22.90 6.75 -42.59
N ASP A 241 22.23 5.63 -42.35
CA ASP A 241 22.04 4.57 -43.36
C ASP A 241 21.59 3.24 -42.73
N SER A 242 20.76 2.52 -43.50
CA SER A 242 20.55 1.06 -43.46
C SER A 242 19.66 0.43 -42.37
N ALA A 243 18.36 0.72 -42.44
CA ALA A 243 17.32 -0.25 -42.06
C ALA A 243 16.66 -0.78 -43.35
N ASN A 244 17.32 -1.73 -44.00
CA ASN A 244 16.72 -2.59 -45.01
C ASN A 244 16.83 -4.03 -44.50
N SER A 245 15.72 -4.75 -44.58
CA SER A 245 15.53 -6.19 -44.32
C SER A 245 15.01 -6.53 -42.92
N LEU A 246 13.68 -6.53 -42.76
CA LEU A 246 12.89 -7.72 -42.40
C LEU A 246 11.41 -7.38 -42.12
N GLU A 247 10.79 -6.58 -42.99
CA GLU A 247 9.34 -6.67 -43.22
C GLU A 247 9.09 -7.70 -44.33
N SER A 248 9.00 -8.96 -43.94
CA SER A 248 8.32 -10.00 -44.72
C SER A 248 7.89 -11.08 -43.73
N LEU A 249 6.63 -11.51 -43.81
CA LEU A 249 5.87 -12.31 -42.84
C LEU A 249 5.21 -11.39 -41.79
N ILE A 250 3.97 -10.93 -41.93
CA ILE A 250 2.77 -11.72 -42.22
C ILE A 250 1.72 -10.79 -42.86
N SER A 251 1.40 -11.05 -44.11
CA SER A 251 0.19 -10.58 -44.77
C SER A 251 -0.63 -11.81 -45.18
N VAL A 252 -1.70 -12.13 -44.46
CA VAL A 252 -2.88 -12.79 -45.05
C VAL A 252 -4.10 -12.42 -44.21
N GLY A 253 -5.08 -11.74 -44.82
CA GLY A 253 -6.48 -12.02 -44.52
C GLY A 253 -7.42 -10.87 -44.15
N ARG A 254 -7.71 -9.99 -45.12
CA ARG A 254 -9.05 -9.43 -45.46
C ARG A 254 -9.72 -8.47 -44.45
N GLU A 255 -9.88 -7.19 -44.81
CA GLU A 255 -10.98 -6.60 -45.62
C GLU A 255 -12.31 -6.57 -44.82
N THR A 256 -12.97 -5.45 -44.51
CA THR A 256 -13.41 -4.35 -45.39
C THR A 256 -14.14 -3.25 -44.59
N THR A 257 -14.37 -2.12 -45.27
CA THR A 257 -15.17 -0.92 -44.92
C THR A 257 -14.39 0.16 -44.15
N GLY A 258 -14.25 1.40 -44.60
CA GLY A 258 -14.84 2.09 -45.75
C GLY A 258 -14.78 3.60 -45.52
N ARG A 259 -13.74 4.25 -46.08
CA ARG A 259 -13.67 5.62 -46.63
C ARG A 259 -14.36 6.81 -45.93
N LEU A 260 -13.49 7.81 -45.64
CA LEU A 260 -13.57 9.26 -45.99
C LEU A 260 -14.66 10.09 -45.29
N SER A 261 -14.47 11.34 -44.84
CA SER A 261 -13.47 12.38 -45.11
C SER A 261 -13.72 13.56 -44.16
N SER A 262 -12.69 14.24 -43.69
CA SER A 262 -12.80 15.65 -43.27
C SER A 262 -11.57 16.43 -43.72
N THR A 263 -11.69 17.07 -44.87
CA THR A 263 -10.86 18.22 -45.26
C THR A 263 -11.70 19.47 -45.08
N SER A 264 -11.25 20.43 -44.27
CA SER A 264 -11.17 21.83 -44.70
C SER A 264 -10.39 22.66 -43.69
N LEU A 265 -9.37 23.31 -44.22
CA LEU A 265 -8.55 24.36 -43.62
C LEU A 265 -9.40 25.58 -43.28
N VAL A 266 -9.12 26.24 -42.15
CA VAL A 266 -9.14 27.71 -42.07
C VAL A 266 -7.93 28.17 -41.24
N THR A 267 -7.39 29.27 -41.72
CA THR A 267 -6.08 29.91 -41.53
C THR A 267 -5.83 30.50 -40.15
N LYS A 268 -4.56 30.45 -39.71
CA LYS A 268 -3.97 31.35 -38.71
C LYS A 268 -3.95 32.78 -39.26
N GLU A 269 -4.48 33.74 -38.51
CA GLU A 269 -3.79 34.97 -38.06
C GLU A 269 -4.79 35.87 -37.30
N GLU A 270 -4.25 36.54 -36.26
CA GLU A 270 -4.81 37.64 -35.46
C GLU A 270 -5.83 37.22 -34.37
N LEU A 271 -5.67 37.51 -33.07
CA LEU A 271 -4.77 38.39 -32.32
C LEU A 271 -4.64 37.86 -30.88
N ASN A 272 -3.44 38.03 -30.33
CA ASN A 272 -3.08 37.87 -28.94
C ASN A 272 -4.00 38.69 -28.02
N ASP A 273 -4.57 38.04 -27.01
CA ASP A 273 -4.62 38.58 -25.66
C ASP A 273 -4.09 37.48 -24.72
N ASP A 274 -2.90 37.74 -24.21
CA ASP A 274 -2.16 36.87 -23.29
C ASP A 274 -2.95 36.68 -21.99
N VAL A 275 -3.44 35.46 -21.76
CA VAL A 275 -3.56 34.92 -20.41
C VAL A 275 -2.48 33.87 -20.28
N HIS A 276 -1.33 34.25 -19.72
CA HIS A 276 -0.36 33.31 -19.18
C HIS A 276 -1.05 32.48 -18.07
N VAL A 277 -1.63 31.33 -18.45
CA VAL A 277 -1.97 30.27 -17.50
C VAL A 277 -0.70 29.47 -17.26
N GLU A 278 -0.17 29.55 -16.05
CA GLU A 278 1.05 28.89 -15.64
C GLU A 278 0.91 27.36 -15.79
N ALA A 279 1.86 26.72 -16.47
CA ALA A 279 1.94 25.27 -16.64
C ALA A 279 1.95 24.48 -15.30
N SER A 280 2.25 25.16 -14.19
CA SER A 280 2.17 24.65 -12.81
C SER A 280 0.76 24.18 -12.41
N SER A 281 -0.29 24.87 -12.90
CA SER A 281 -1.69 24.58 -12.55
C SER A 281 -2.21 23.29 -13.18
N LEU A 282 -1.83 22.99 -14.42
CA LEU A 282 -2.21 21.77 -15.13
C LEU A 282 -1.55 20.52 -14.52
N VAL A 283 -0.27 20.62 -14.16
CA VAL A 283 0.47 19.53 -13.50
C VAL A 283 -0.15 19.19 -12.13
N ALA A 284 -0.57 20.20 -11.37
CA ALA A 284 -1.22 19.99 -10.08
C ALA A 284 -2.59 19.28 -10.20
N ILE A 285 -3.36 19.60 -11.24
CA ILE A 285 -4.64 18.92 -11.53
C ILE A 285 -4.38 17.47 -11.92
N GLU A 286 -3.43 17.22 -12.81
CA GLU A 286 -3.09 15.87 -13.26
C GLU A 286 -2.62 14.98 -12.10
N GLN A 287 -1.80 15.52 -11.20
CA GLN A 287 -1.39 14.84 -9.96
C GLN A 287 -2.57 14.49 -9.06
N LYS A 288 -3.58 15.37 -8.94
CA LYS A 288 -4.79 15.07 -8.17
C LYS A 288 -5.66 13.99 -8.81
N LEU A 289 -5.77 14.00 -10.14
CA LEU A 289 -6.54 13.01 -10.88
C LEU A 289 -5.94 11.60 -10.80
N ASN A 290 -4.63 11.48 -10.51
CA ASN A 290 -4.00 10.19 -10.22
C ASN A 290 -4.56 9.48 -8.97
N PHE A 291 -5.24 10.20 -8.08
CA PHE A 291 -5.92 9.62 -6.90
C PHE A 291 -7.35 9.14 -7.19
N LEU A 292 -7.88 9.32 -8.41
CA LEU A 292 -9.14 8.66 -8.79
C LEU A 292 -8.94 7.15 -8.84
N TRP A 293 -9.80 6.42 -8.14
CA TRP A 293 -9.62 4.98 -7.96
C TRP A 293 -10.93 4.18 -8.01
N PRO A 294 -11.02 3.08 -8.78
CA PRO A 294 -10.09 2.66 -9.83
C PRO A 294 -9.81 3.75 -10.86
N LYS A 295 -8.57 3.79 -11.38
CA LYS A 295 -8.18 4.76 -12.41
C LYS A 295 -9.05 4.56 -13.65
N PRO A 296 -9.79 5.58 -14.12
CA PRO A 296 -10.64 5.46 -15.30
C PRO A 296 -9.86 5.01 -16.53
N GLN A 297 -10.49 4.23 -17.41
CA GLN A 297 -9.84 3.79 -18.65
C GLN A 297 -9.55 4.95 -19.60
N MET A 298 -10.44 5.94 -19.65
CA MET A 298 -10.24 7.14 -20.46
C MET A 298 -10.73 8.40 -19.74
N ILE A 299 -9.80 9.34 -19.56
CA ILE A 299 -10.04 10.68 -19.01
C ILE A 299 -9.38 11.71 -19.94
N SER A 300 -10.12 12.76 -20.29
CA SER A 300 -9.58 13.90 -21.02
C SER A 300 -10.00 15.19 -20.33
N GLN A 301 -9.02 16.04 -20.03
CA GLN A 301 -9.24 17.38 -19.51
C GLN A 301 -9.52 18.35 -20.65
N CYS A 302 -10.45 19.28 -20.43
CA CYS A 302 -10.73 20.38 -21.37
C CYS A 302 -10.20 21.70 -20.82
N GLU A 303 -9.77 22.60 -21.72
CA GLU A 303 -9.37 23.96 -21.35
C GLU A 303 -10.58 24.76 -20.82
N GLN A 304 -10.31 25.67 -19.88
CA GLN A 304 -11.25 26.46 -19.06
C GLN A 304 -12.62 26.85 -19.71
N PRO A 305 -13.71 27.03 -18.92
CA PRO A 305 -13.74 27.26 -17.45
C PRO A 305 -14.29 26.12 -16.58
N GLU A 306 -13.91 26.11 -15.30
CA GLU A 306 -14.20 25.07 -14.28
C GLU A 306 -15.66 25.06 -13.77
N PHE A 307 -16.11 23.94 -13.22
CA PHE A 307 -17.44 23.75 -12.63
C PHE A 307 -17.47 24.12 -11.15
N LYS A 308 -18.39 24.99 -10.72
CA LYS A 308 -18.45 25.47 -9.32
C LYS A 308 -19.36 24.62 -8.43
N LEU A 309 -18.90 24.28 -7.22
CA LEU A 309 -19.64 23.40 -6.29
C LEU A 309 -20.60 24.11 -5.32
N LYS A 310 -20.46 25.44 -5.11
CA LYS A 310 -21.21 26.18 -4.06
C LYS A 310 -22.63 26.61 -4.43
N GLU A 311 -23.00 26.49 -5.71
CA GLU A 311 -24.34 26.83 -6.17
C GLU A 311 -25.30 25.65 -5.96
N ILE A 312 -26.60 25.93 -5.94
CA ILE A 312 -27.61 24.87 -5.91
C ILE A 312 -27.52 24.14 -7.26
N ILE A 313 -27.20 22.85 -7.22
CA ILE A 313 -27.11 22.03 -8.42
C ILE A 313 -28.47 21.41 -8.67
N HIS A 314 -29.13 21.82 -9.76
CA HIS A 314 -30.42 21.29 -10.14
C HIS A 314 -30.26 19.93 -10.83
N VAL A 315 -30.95 18.90 -10.35
CA VAL A 315 -30.80 17.52 -10.81
C VAL A 315 -32.00 17.11 -11.65
N TYR A 316 -31.73 16.64 -12.87
CA TYR A 316 -32.75 16.20 -13.81
C TYR A 316 -32.50 14.76 -14.23
N ILE A 317 -33.58 13.99 -14.25
CA ILE A 317 -33.59 12.62 -14.75
C ILE A 317 -34.22 12.64 -16.13
N ILE A 318 -33.47 12.20 -17.13
CA ILE A 318 -33.94 12.05 -18.51
C ILE A 318 -34.44 10.62 -18.66
N PRO A 319 -35.76 10.40 -18.85
CA PRO A 319 -36.32 9.07 -18.92
C PRO A 319 -35.80 8.36 -20.17
N GLY A 320 -35.27 7.15 -20.00
CA GLY A 320 -34.92 6.27 -21.11
C GLY A 320 -36.17 5.68 -21.77
N SER A 321 -35.99 4.93 -22.86
CA SER A 321 -37.09 4.17 -23.50
C SER A 321 -37.72 3.13 -22.56
N ASP A 322 -36.99 2.75 -21.51
CA ASP A 322 -37.35 1.68 -20.60
C ASP A 322 -37.79 2.31 -19.26
N SER A 323 -39.09 2.47 -19.10
CA SER A 323 -39.73 3.18 -17.98
C SER A 323 -39.55 2.55 -16.59
N ASN A 324 -38.93 1.35 -16.49
CA ASN A 324 -38.81 0.61 -15.23
C ASN A 324 -37.64 1.06 -14.34
N PHE A 325 -36.73 1.91 -14.82
CA PHE A 325 -35.50 2.25 -14.09
C PHE A 325 -35.60 3.47 -13.16
N LEU A 326 -36.72 4.21 -13.15
CA LEU A 326 -36.78 5.48 -12.44
C LEU A 326 -36.68 5.31 -10.91
N HIS A 327 -37.34 4.29 -10.35
CA HIS A 327 -37.24 3.99 -8.92
C HIS A 327 -35.81 3.56 -8.52
N ASP A 328 -35.17 2.75 -9.35
CA ASP A 328 -33.79 2.31 -9.14
C ASP A 328 -32.82 3.49 -9.18
N ILE A 329 -32.96 4.40 -10.16
CA ILE A 329 -32.17 5.63 -10.27
C ILE A 329 -32.32 6.47 -9.00
N LEU A 330 -33.56 6.70 -8.54
CA LEU A 330 -33.81 7.49 -7.35
C LEU A 330 -33.23 6.85 -6.09
N SER A 331 -33.26 5.51 -5.99
CA SER A 331 -32.68 4.80 -4.85
C SER A 331 -31.17 4.99 -4.77
N VAL A 332 -30.46 4.78 -5.89
CA VAL A 332 -29.00 4.93 -5.97
C VAL A 332 -28.61 6.39 -5.79
N TRP A 333 -29.34 7.33 -6.40
CA TRP A 333 -29.08 8.77 -6.27
C TRP A 333 -29.18 9.23 -4.81
N LYS A 334 -30.24 8.86 -4.08
CA LYS A 334 -30.45 9.29 -2.69
C LYS A 334 -29.31 8.86 -1.76
N LEU A 335 -28.77 7.66 -1.97
CA LEU A 335 -27.64 7.14 -1.18
C LEU A 335 -26.40 8.01 -1.36
N THR A 336 -26.04 8.34 -2.61
CA THR A 336 -24.86 9.16 -2.90
C THR A 336 -25.09 10.64 -2.60
N GLN A 337 -26.32 11.15 -2.78
CA GLN A 337 -26.69 12.54 -2.47
C GLN A 337 -26.34 12.89 -1.02
N CYS A 338 -26.70 12.04 -0.05
CA CYS A 338 -26.38 12.27 1.36
C CYS A 338 -24.87 12.46 1.60
N LYS A 339 -24.03 11.75 0.85
CA LYS A 339 -22.56 11.86 0.95
C LYS A 339 -22.03 13.12 0.29
N LEU A 340 -22.56 13.48 -0.88
CA LEU A 340 -22.19 14.70 -1.57
C LEU A 340 -22.61 15.95 -0.77
N GLU A 341 -23.75 15.91 -0.08
CA GLU A 341 -24.22 17.00 0.78
C GLU A 341 -23.33 17.22 2.00
N LYS A 342 -22.77 16.14 2.59
CA LYS A 342 -21.76 16.24 3.66
C LYS A 342 -20.48 16.95 3.19
N LEU A 343 -20.18 16.92 1.89
CA LEU A 343 -19.05 17.63 1.28
C LEU A 343 -19.38 19.09 0.89
N GLY A 344 -20.57 19.59 1.27
CA GLY A 344 -20.96 20.99 1.09
C GLY A 344 -21.71 21.31 -0.20
N CYS A 345 -22.00 20.32 -1.05
CA CYS A 345 -22.79 20.49 -2.26
C CYS A 345 -24.28 20.48 -1.93
N LYS A 346 -25.11 21.31 -2.60
CA LYS A 346 -26.57 21.30 -2.42
C LYS A 346 -27.26 20.86 -3.70
N PHE A 347 -28.09 19.83 -3.62
CA PHE A 347 -28.81 19.32 -4.78
C PHE A 347 -30.32 19.53 -4.64
N ASN A 348 -30.96 19.98 -5.72
CA ASN A 348 -32.41 20.04 -5.80
C ASN A 348 -32.89 19.11 -6.93
N LEU A 349 -33.64 18.07 -6.59
CA LEU A 349 -34.19 17.15 -7.57
C LEU A 349 -35.45 17.76 -8.20
N GLU A 350 -35.35 18.25 -9.43
CA GLU A 350 -36.45 18.94 -10.12
C GLU A 350 -37.31 18.02 -11.01
N GLY A 351 -36.91 16.76 -11.19
CA GLY A 351 -37.68 15.76 -11.93
C GLY A 351 -37.31 15.66 -13.42
N LEU A 352 -38.32 15.64 -14.30
CA LEU A 352 -38.17 15.43 -15.75
C LEU A 352 -37.87 16.74 -16.48
N LEU A 353 -36.79 16.78 -17.26
CA LEU A 353 -36.37 17.97 -18.01
C LEU A 353 -37.35 18.24 -19.18
N LEU A 354 -38.25 19.22 -19.02
CA LEU A 354 -39.32 19.53 -19.98
C LEU A 354 -39.03 20.75 -20.87
N LYS A 355 -38.02 21.59 -20.58
CA LYS A 355 -37.68 22.80 -21.37
C LYS A 355 -36.19 23.17 -21.30
N ASN A 356 -35.69 23.79 -22.38
CA ASN A 356 -34.40 24.47 -22.43
C ASN A 356 -34.34 25.53 -21.31
N LYS A 357 -33.45 25.33 -20.34
CA LYS A 357 -33.20 26.28 -19.25
C LYS A 357 -32.07 27.24 -19.60
N ASP A 358 -32.03 28.35 -18.88
CA ASP A 358 -31.03 29.41 -18.97
C ASP A 358 -29.61 28.86 -18.77
N ASP A 359 -28.66 29.34 -19.59
CA ASP A 359 -27.27 28.87 -19.61
C ASP A 359 -26.46 29.26 -18.34
N ASP A 360 -27.05 29.97 -17.38
CA ASP A 360 -26.35 30.54 -16.23
C ASP A 360 -26.42 29.73 -14.91
N GLU A 361 -27.27 28.69 -14.82
CA GLU A 361 -27.40 27.86 -13.60
C GLU A 361 -26.62 26.54 -13.68
N ASN A 362 -26.03 26.10 -12.55
CA ASN A 362 -25.40 24.79 -12.46
C ASN A 362 -26.43 23.65 -12.40
N TRP A 363 -26.31 22.68 -13.30
CA TRP A 363 -27.22 21.54 -13.33
C TRP A 363 -26.55 20.19 -13.64
N LEU A 364 -27.20 19.13 -13.17
CA LEU A 364 -26.80 17.75 -13.36
C LEU A 364 -27.88 16.99 -14.12
N SER A 365 -27.50 16.31 -15.20
CA SER A 365 -28.41 15.49 -16.01
C SER A 365 -28.05 14.02 -15.95
N ILE A 366 -29.02 13.17 -15.65
CA ILE A 366 -28.86 11.72 -15.54
C ILE A 366 -29.63 11.05 -16.68
N HIS A 367 -28.96 10.19 -17.43
CA HIS A 367 -29.58 9.39 -18.46
C HIS A 367 -29.06 7.94 -18.42
N ILE A 368 -29.97 6.97 -18.30
CA ILE A 368 -29.62 5.54 -18.38
C ILE A 368 -30.14 4.99 -19.70
N ASN A 369 -29.23 4.43 -20.50
CA ASN A 369 -29.55 3.85 -21.80
C ASN A 369 -28.49 2.82 -22.22
N SER A 370 -28.85 1.54 -22.11
CA SER A 370 -27.99 0.41 -22.45
C SER A 370 -27.54 0.41 -23.92
N LYS A 371 -28.36 0.93 -24.84
CA LYS A 371 -28.07 0.94 -26.29
C LYS A 371 -26.93 1.88 -26.68
N LEU A 372 -26.50 2.78 -25.78
CA LEU A 372 -25.39 3.71 -26.01
C LEU A 372 -24.01 3.11 -25.69
N PHE A 373 -23.97 1.89 -25.14
CA PHE A 373 -22.76 1.23 -24.67
C PHE A 373 -22.61 -0.15 -25.29
N ARG A 374 -21.36 -0.59 -25.44
CA ARG A 374 -21.03 -1.96 -25.88
C ARG A 374 -20.87 -2.93 -24.72
N SER A 375 -20.58 -2.42 -23.52
CA SER A 375 -20.34 -3.19 -22.30
C SER A 375 -21.33 -2.78 -21.21
N LEU A 376 -21.59 -3.70 -20.28
CA LEU A 376 -22.37 -3.44 -19.07
C LEU A 376 -21.55 -2.61 -18.07
N HIS A 377 -22.23 -2.08 -17.04
CA HIS A 377 -21.61 -1.31 -15.96
C HIS A 377 -20.78 -0.08 -16.42
N SER A 378 -20.99 0.37 -17.66
CA SER A 378 -20.23 1.42 -18.33
C SER A 378 -20.90 2.78 -18.17
N TYR A 379 -20.12 3.85 -18.21
CA TYR A 379 -20.65 5.20 -18.12
C TYR A 379 -19.81 6.25 -18.86
N LYS A 380 -20.43 7.41 -19.06
CA LYS A 380 -19.80 8.64 -19.52
C LYS A 380 -20.16 9.75 -18.56
N LEU A 381 -19.15 10.41 -18.00
CA LEU A 381 -19.28 11.57 -17.15
C LEU A 381 -18.66 12.76 -17.89
N ARG A 382 -19.45 13.79 -18.14
CA ARG A 382 -18.98 15.05 -18.73
C ARG A 382 -19.23 16.17 -17.76
N ILE A 383 -18.17 16.90 -17.42
CA ILE A 383 -18.21 18.05 -16.54
C ILE A 383 -17.81 19.25 -17.39
N ASN A 384 -18.77 20.15 -17.61
CA ASN A 384 -18.59 21.45 -18.24
C ASN A 384 -18.67 22.55 -17.16
N SER A 385 -18.50 23.81 -17.53
CA SER A 385 -18.54 24.96 -16.60
C SER A 385 -19.85 25.08 -15.79
N ASN A 386 -20.99 24.72 -16.39
CA ASN A 386 -22.33 24.85 -15.78
C ASN A 386 -23.13 23.54 -15.76
N LYS A 387 -22.58 22.44 -16.32
CA LYS A 387 -23.32 21.19 -16.52
C LYS A 387 -22.50 19.97 -16.19
N VAL A 388 -23.06 19.08 -15.37
CA VAL A 388 -22.59 17.70 -15.18
C VAL A 388 -23.54 16.73 -15.89
N SER A 389 -23.07 16.01 -16.89
CA SER A 389 -23.85 15.00 -17.61
C SER A 389 -23.37 13.61 -17.27
N ILE A 390 -24.26 12.79 -16.70
CA ILE A 390 -24.06 11.37 -16.46
C ILE A 390 -24.90 10.58 -17.47
N VAL A 391 -24.22 9.77 -18.27
CA VAL A 391 -24.85 8.78 -19.14
C VAL A 391 -24.34 7.40 -18.75
N ALA A 392 -25.23 6.44 -18.46
CA ALA A 392 -24.84 5.10 -18.00
C ALA A 392 -25.54 3.99 -18.78
N SER A 393 -24.95 2.80 -18.84
CA SER A 393 -25.53 1.62 -19.49
C SER A 393 -26.73 1.08 -18.71
N ASP A 394 -26.63 1.06 -17.39
CA ASP A 394 -27.49 0.33 -16.46
C ASP A 394 -27.34 0.89 -15.02
N ARG A 395 -28.03 0.27 -14.05
CA ARG A 395 -28.02 0.68 -12.64
C ARG A 395 -26.60 0.72 -12.04
N ASN A 396 -25.80 -0.31 -12.31
CA ASN A 396 -24.42 -0.40 -11.85
C ASN A 396 -23.52 0.63 -12.52
N GLY A 397 -23.65 0.86 -13.84
CA GLY A 397 -22.92 1.93 -14.53
C GLY A 397 -23.25 3.31 -13.96
N PHE A 398 -24.51 3.56 -13.59
CA PHE A 398 -24.92 4.80 -12.94
C PHE A 398 -24.30 4.97 -11.56
N HIS A 399 -24.31 3.91 -10.74
CA HIS A 399 -23.61 3.88 -9.46
C HIS A 399 -22.11 4.16 -9.60
N ASN A 400 -21.44 3.52 -10.56
CA ASN A 400 -20.01 3.73 -10.82
C ASN A 400 -19.70 5.17 -11.25
N ALA A 401 -20.58 5.79 -12.05
CA ALA A 401 -20.45 7.20 -12.43
C ALA A 401 -20.56 8.12 -11.21
N LEU A 402 -21.51 7.85 -10.32
CA LEU A 402 -21.70 8.60 -9.08
C LEU A 402 -20.54 8.40 -8.11
N ALA A 403 -19.97 7.20 -8.02
CA ALA A 403 -18.77 6.94 -7.23
C ALA A 403 -17.59 7.80 -7.72
N THR A 404 -17.37 7.88 -9.03
CA THR A 404 -16.34 8.77 -9.60
C THR A 404 -16.64 10.25 -9.38
N LEU A 405 -17.89 10.68 -9.51
CA LEU A 405 -18.28 12.05 -9.20
C LEU A 405 -18.03 12.39 -7.72
N LEU A 406 -18.37 11.49 -6.79
CA LEU A 406 -18.11 11.66 -5.36
C LEU A 406 -16.62 11.79 -5.07
N GLN A 407 -15.78 10.96 -5.71
CA GLN A 407 -14.33 11.06 -5.58
C GLN A 407 -13.79 12.40 -6.11
N LEU A 408 -14.28 12.86 -7.27
CA LEU A 408 -13.91 14.18 -7.82
C LEU A 408 -14.30 15.32 -6.86
N VAL A 409 -15.54 15.31 -6.36
CA VAL A 409 -16.01 16.31 -5.38
C VAL A 409 -15.13 16.30 -4.12
N ARG A 410 -14.75 15.12 -3.63
CA ARG A 410 -13.87 14.99 -2.46
C ARG A 410 -12.45 15.51 -2.75
N LEU A 411 -11.86 15.16 -3.89
CA LEU A 411 -10.50 15.58 -4.30
C LEU A 411 -10.37 17.10 -4.47
N PHE A 412 -11.44 17.74 -4.96
CA PHE A 412 -11.49 19.18 -5.24
C PHE A 412 -12.36 19.95 -4.23
N SER A 413 -12.65 19.35 -3.08
CA SER A 413 -13.50 19.95 -2.04
C SER A 413 -12.89 21.21 -1.45
N GLN A 414 -11.56 21.32 -1.39
CA GLN A 414 -10.88 22.50 -0.86
C GLN A 414 -10.97 23.69 -1.83
N GLU A 415 -10.81 23.44 -3.13
CA GLU A 415 -10.89 24.47 -4.18
C GLU A 415 -12.33 24.89 -4.50
N GLN A 416 -13.31 24.02 -4.21
CA GLN A 416 -14.74 24.25 -4.48
C GLN A 416 -15.07 24.38 -5.98
N VAL A 417 -14.16 23.88 -6.84
CA VAL A 417 -14.27 23.86 -8.29
C VAL A 417 -13.75 22.53 -8.83
N ILE A 418 -14.44 21.94 -9.80
CA ILE A 418 -14.00 20.72 -10.49
C ILE A 418 -13.56 21.10 -11.91
N PRO A 419 -12.40 20.62 -12.39
CA PRO A 419 -11.98 20.86 -13.77
C PRO A 419 -12.98 20.29 -14.78
N GLN A 420 -12.99 20.85 -15.99
CA GLN A 420 -13.78 20.22 -17.06
C GLN A 420 -13.15 18.90 -17.46
N LEU A 421 -13.96 17.85 -17.42
CA LEU A 421 -13.52 16.49 -17.62
C LEU A 421 -14.52 15.75 -18.49
N ILE A 422 -13.99 14.98 -19.43
CA ILE A 422 -14.75 13.95 -20.13
C ILE A 422 -14.14 12.60 -19.72
N ILE A 423 -14.91 11.83 -18.97
CA ILE A 423 -14.55 10.48 -18.56
C ILE A 423 -15.48 9.53 -19.30
N ASN A 424 -14.91 8.62 -20.09
CA ASN A 424 -15.64 7.51 -20.68
C ASN A 424 -15.02 6.24 -20.11
N ASP A 425 -15.79 5.46 -19.36
CA ASP A 425 -15.22 4.43 -18.49
C ASP A 425 -16.07 3.16 -18.50
N TRP A 426 -15.41 2.02 -18.32
CA TRP A 426 -15.98 0.68 -18.34
C TRP A 426 -15.06 -0.28 -17.58
N PRO A 427 -15.57 -1.40 -17.03
CA PRO A 427 -14.72 -2.37 -16.36
C PRO A 427 -14.02 -3.32 -17.36
N SER A 428 -12.80 -3.76 -17.03
CA SER A 428 -12.11 -4.86 -17.74
C SER A 428 -12.78 -6.21 -17.51
N THR A 429 -13.31 -6.46 -16.30
CA THR A 429 -13.99 -7.71 -15.95
C THR A 429 -15.43 -7.48 -15.49
N LEU A 430 -16.35 -8.36 -15.88
CA LEU A 430 -17.78 -8.19 -15.64
C LEU A 430 -18.15 -8.35 -14.15
N HIS A 431 -17.59 -9.39 -13.53
CA HIS A 431 -17.78 -9.78 -12.14
C HIS A 431 -16.53 -9.41 -11.33
N ARG A 432 -16.68 -8.51 -10.36
CA ARG A 432 -15.59 -7.94 -9.57
C ARG A 432 -15.92 -8.15 -8.11
N GLY A 433 -15.24 -9.11 -7.50
CA GLY A 433 -15.63 -9.68 -6.23
C GLY A 433 -14.65 -9.45 -5.09
N ALA A 434 -15.20 -9.27 -3.90
CA ALA A 434 -14.49 -9.50 -2.64
C ALA A 434 -15.02 -10.80 -2.01
N LEU A 435 -14.15 -11.69 -1.56
CA LEU A 435 -14.52 -12.88 -0.80
C LEU A 435 -14.20 -12.66 0.68
N ILE A 436 -15.20 -12.91 1.53
CA ILE A 436 -15.06 -12.85 2.99
C ILE A 436 -15.49 -14.18 3.59
N ASP A 437 -14.66 -14.67 4.51
CA ASP A 437 -14.95 -15.84 5.31
C ASP A 437 -15.86 -15.50 6.50
N MET A 438 -17.02 -16.14 6.54
CA MET A 438 -18.09 -15.96 7.52
C MET A 438 -18.35 -17.25 8.31
N THR A 439 -17.48 -18.25 8.15
CA THR A 439 -17.55 -19.52 8.85
C THR A 439 -17.59 -19.31 10.37
N SER A 440 -18.46 -20.07 11.05
CA SER A 440 -18.54 -20.02 12.51
C SER A 440 -17.19 -20.36 13.17
N ASN A 441 -16.93 -19.80 14.34
CA ASN A 441 -15.67 -19.94 15.09
C ASN A 441 -14.41 -19.41 14.35
N ARG A 442 -14.56 -18.56 13.33
CA ARG A 442 -13.46 -17.83 12.67
C ARG A 442 -13.56 -16.34 12.93
N ARG A 443 -12.68 -15.53 12.33
CA ARG A 443 -12.78 -14.08 12.41
C ARG A 443 -13.96 -13.58 11.57
N VAL A 444 -15.03 -13.15 12.25
CA VAL A 444 -16.25 -12.67 11.61
C VAL A 444 -16.52 -11.24 12.03
N LEU A 445 -16.64 -10.33 11.06
CA LEU A 445 -16.99 -8.93 11.31
C LEU A 445 -18.35 -8.80 12.00
N THR A 446 -18.51 -7.77 12.83
CA THR A 446 -19.82 -7.27 13.27
C THR A 446 -20.62 -6.77 12.06
N LEU A 447 -21.95 -6.76 12.16
CA LEU A 447 -22.81 -6.24 11.08
C LEU A 447 -22.43 -4.80 10.70
N GLU A 448 -22.18 -3.92 11.67
CA GLU A 448 -21.75 -2.54 11.40
C GLU A 448 -20.45 -2.47 10.61
N SER A 449 -19.44 -3.25 11.02
CA SER A 449 -18.16 -3.31 10.30
C SER A 449 -18.31 -3.88 8.89
N MET A 450 -19.19 -4.86 8.71
CA MET A 450 -19.51 -5.46 7.41
C MET A 450 -20.23 -4.46 6.48
N LEU A 451 -21.19 -3.68 6.99
CA LEU A 451 -21.85 -2.64 6.21
C LEU A 451 -20.86 -1.57 5.75
N ASN A 452 -19.89 -1.20 6.61
CA ASN A 452 -18.80 -0.30 6.21
C ASN A 452 -17.90 -0.94 5.14
N PHE A 453 -17.55 -2.22 5.29
CA PHE A 453 -16.79 -2.95 4.27
C PHE A 453 -17.49 -2.92 2.90
N VAL A 454 -18.78 -3.27 2.86
CA VAL A 454 -19.63 -3.24 1.65
C VAL A 454 -19.66 -1.85 1.04
N GLN A 455 -19.76 -0.82 1.87
CA GLN A 455 -19.73 0.55 1.41
C GLN A 455 -18.40 0.85 0.70
N VAL A 456 -17.25 0.55 1.31
CA VAL A 456 -15.94 0.86 0.71
C VAL A 456 -15.76 0.12 -0.62
N ILE A 457 -15.98 -1.20 -0.68
CA ILE A 457 -15.82 -1.97 -1.93
C ILE A 457 -16.75 -1.48 -3.06
N SER A 458 -17.95 -1.00 -2.70
CA SER A 458 -18.91 -0.43 -3.63
C SER A 458 -18.40 0.88 -4.26
N HIS A 459 -17.70 1.74 -3.51
CA HIS A 459 -17.08 2.96 -4.07
C HIS A 459 -15.81 2.64 -4.86
N LEU A 460 -15.16 1.50 -4.57
CA LEU A 460 -14.09 0.92 -5.38
C LEU A 460 -14.62 0.20 -6.64
N LYS A 461 -15.93 0.32 -6.94
CA LYS A 461 -16.60 -0.22 -8.14
C LYS A 461 -16.60 -1.75 -8.25
N MET A 462 -16.42 -2.46 -7.13
CA MET A 462 -16.76 -3.89 -7.05
C MET A 462 -18.27 -4.06 -7.13
N ASN A 463 -18.74 -5.23 -7.57
CA ASN A 463 -20.17 -5.52 -7.72
C ASN A 463 -20.62 -6.85 -7.12
N GLN A 464 -19.70 -7.62 -6.52
CA GLN A 464 -20.03 -8.89 -5.87
C GLN A 464 -19.35 -9.02 -4.51
N LEU A 465 -20.07 -9.59 -3.55
CA LEU A 465 -19.56 -10.00 -2.26
C LEU A 465 -19.79 -11.51 -2.12
N TYR A 466 -18.70 -12.28 -2.15
CA TYR A 466 -18.74 -13.72 -1.94
C TYR A 466 -18.77 -13.99 -0.44
N PHE A 467 -19.93 -14.46 0.02
CA PHE A 467 -20.18 -14.75 1.43
C PHE A 467 -19.80 -16.21 1.67
N TYR A 468 -18.56 -16.47 2.09
CA TYR A 468 -18.03 -17.82 2.23
C TYR A 468 -18.34 -18.40 3.60
N THR A 469 -18.79 -19.65 3.65
CA THR A 469 -18.95 -20.40 4.91
C THR A 469 -18.61 -21.86 4.71
N GLN A 470 -18.07 -22.50 5.76
CA GLN A 470 -17.86 -23.95 5.77
C GLN A 470 -18.95 -24.66 6.57
N PHE A 471 -19.42 -25.78 6.05
CA PHE A 471 -20.29 -26.71 6.75
C PHE A 471 -19.47 -27.63 7.66
N ASN A 472 -20.03 -27.90 8.85
CA ASN A 472 -19.48 -28.82 9.83
C ASN A 472 -20.61 -29.50 10.63
N ASP A 473 -20.67 -30.84 10.62
CA ASP A 473 -21.75 -31.64 11.24
C ASP A 473 -21.98 -31.28 12.73
N GLU A 474 -20.92 -30.93 13.46
CA GLU A 474 -21.01 -30.66 14.92
C GLU A 474 -21.42 -29.22 15.30
N THR A 475 -21.22 -28.24 14.40
CA THR A 475 -21.29 -26.80 14.71
C THR A 475 -21.95 -25.98 13.59
N SER A 476 -22.83 -26.62 12.82
CA SER A 476 -23.53 -26.06 11.66
C SER A 476 -24.52 -24.96 12.05
N GLY A 477 -23.99 -23.76 12.28
CA GLY A 477 -24.76 -22.55 12.53
C GLY A 477 -24.13 -21.37 11.80
N LEU A 478 -24.97 -20.48 11.27
CA LEU A 478 -24.52 -19.24 10.66
C LEU A 478 -24.08 -18.24 11.72
N SER A 479 -23.02 -17.49 11.44
CA SER A 479 -22.47 -16.49 12.37
C SER A 479 -23.39 -15.28 12.58
N TYR A 480 -24.25 -15.00 11.60
CA TYR A 480 -25.25 -13.93 11.66
C TYR A 480 -26.66 -14.48 11.85
N SER A 481 -27.49 -13.69 12.55
CA SER A 481 -28.92 -13.98 12.63
C SER A 481 -29.58 -13.79 11.26
N SER A 482 -30.70 -14.45 11.02
CA SER A 482 -31.46 -14.26 9.76
C SER A 482 -31.83 -12.81 9.50
N ARG A 483 -32.14 -12.04 10.56
CA ARG A 483 -32.43 -10.61 10.46
C ARG A 483 -31.23 -9.82 9.95
N ASP A 484 -30.04 -10.12 10.48
CA ASP A 484 -28.82 -9.40 10.12
C ASP A 484 -28.40 -9.74 8.69
N LEU A 485 -28.56 -11.01 8.27
CA LEU A 485 -28.35 -11.43 6.87
C LEU A 485 -29.30 -10.74 5.90
N THR A 486 -30.60 -10.68 6.20
CA THR A 486 -31.56 -9.95 5.34
C THR A 486 -31.27 -8.45 5.30
N THR A 487 -30.83 -7.87 6.42
CA THR A 487 -30.43 -6.46 6.48
C THR A 487 -29.20 -6.20 5.61
N LEU A 488 -28.20 -7.09 5.68
CA LEU A 488 -26.99 -7.03 4.87
C LEU A 488 -27.30 -7.19 3.39
N ASP A 489 -28.12 -8.18 3.01
CA ASP A 489 -28.52 -8.43 1.61
C ASP A 489 -29.24 -7.22 1.01
N HIS A 490 -30.17 -6.62 1.75
CA HIS A 490 -30.83 -5.39 1.33
C HIS A 490 -29.85 -4.22 1.16
N PHE A 491 -28.89 -4.08 2.08
CA PHE A 491 -27.88 -3.03 2.02
C PHE A 491 -26.90 -3.22 0.84
N CYS A 492 -26.48 -4.46 0.57
CA CYS A 492 -25.68 -4.83 -0.60
C CYS A 492 -26.42 -4.43 -1.88
N TYR A 493 -27.70 -4.83 -2.02
CA TYR A 493 -28.52 -4.47 -3.16
C TYR A 493 -28.61 -2.95 -3.35
N GLN A 494 -28.79 -2.18 -2.28
CA GLN A 494 -28.83 -0.71 -2.31
C GLN A 494 -27.50 -0.10 -2.82
N ASN A 495 -26.37 -0.69 -2.42
CA ASN A 495 -25.03 -0.27 -2.84
C ASN A 495 -24.54 -0.95 -4.13
N CYS A 496 -25.45 -1.52 -4.93
CA CYS A 496 -25.13 -2.17 -6.20
C CYS A 496 -24.10 -3.32 -6.07
N ILE A 497 -24.11 -4.01 -4.93
CA ILE A 497 -23.36 -5.23 -4.66
C ILE A 497 -24.33 -6.42 -4.65
N GLN A 498 -24.03 -7.46 -5.42
CA GLN A 498 -24.72 -8.75 -5.35
C GLN A 498 -24.04 -9.64 -4.30
N MET A 499 -24.79 -10.17 -3.34
CA MET A 499 -24.26 -11.19 -2.43
C MET A 499 -24.29 -12.55 -3.12
N ILE A 500 -23.15 -13.23 -3.14
CA ILE A 500 -22.99 -14.55 -3.75
C ILE A 500 -22.87 -15.59 -2.62
N PRO A 501 -23.87 -16.47 -2.43
CA PRO A 501 -23.75 -17.55 -1.48
C PRO A 501 -22.57 -18.44 -1.88
N SER A 502 -21.65 -18.62 -0.94
CA SER A 502 -20.43 -19.40 -1.14
C SER A 502 -20.29 -20.43 -0.01
N ILE A 503 -20.20 -21.71 -0.35
CA ILE A 503 -20.20 -22.79 0.64
C ILE A 503 -19.09 -23.82 0.35
N ASP A 504 -18.50 -24.34 1.41
CA ASP A 504 -17.52 -25.43 1.35
C ASP A 504 -17.73 -26.40 2.52
N ILE A 505 -16.92 -27.45 2.57
CA ILE A 505 -16.95 -28.45 3.64
C ILE A 505 -15.67 -28.39 4.47
N ASN A 506 -15.78 -28.58 5.79
CA ASN A 506 -14.61 -28.57 6.66
C ASN A 506 -13.81 -29.89 6.59
N GLN A 507 -14.52 -31.02 6.56
CA GLN A 507 -13.97 -32.38 6.60
C GLN A 507 -14.24 -33.12 5.28
N ASP A 508 -13.40 -34.11 4.96
CA ASP A 508 -13.54 -34.92 3.73
C ASP A 508 -14.76 -35.86 3.77
N ALA A 509 -15.22 -36.22 4.98
CA ALA A 509 -16.43 -37.00 5.20
C ALA A 509 -17.45 -36.17 5.96
N PHE A 510 -18.69 -36.13 5.45
CA PHE A 510 -19.81 -35.41 6.05
C PHE A 510 -21.14 -36.08 5.65
N HIS A 511 -22.21 -35.82 6.40
CA HIS A 511 -23.53 -36.33 6.07
C HIS A 511 -24.19 -35.48 4.97
N LEU A 512 -24.34 -36.05 3.77
CA LEU A 512 -24.90 -35.35 2.60
C LEU A 512 -26.31 -34.79 2.87
N ASP A 513 -27.17 -35.55 3.55
CA ASP A 513 -28.54 -35.10 3.88
C ASP A 513 -28.53 -33.88 4.83
N GLU A 514 -27.62 -33.87 5.80
CA GLU A 514 -27.45 -32.75 6.73
C GLU A 514 -26.86 -31.52 6.04
N PHE A 515 -25.89 -31.74 5.14
CA PHE A 515 -25.34 -30.67 4.29
C PHE A 515 -26.41 -30.05 3.39
N VAL A 516 -27.24 -30.85 2.73
CA VAL A 516 -28.30 -30.34 1.85
C VAL A 516 -29.35 -29.57 2.66
N ALA A 517 -29.71 -30.04 3.85
CA ALA A 517 -30.60 -29.30 4.74
C ALA A 517 -30.00 -27.94 5.15
N PHE A 518 -28.73 -27.92 5.55
CA PHE A 518 -28.01 -26.68 5.88
C PHE A 518 -27.87 -25.75 4.67
N LEU A 519 -27.58 -26.29 3.49
CA LEU A 519 -27.48 -25.52 2.24
C LEU A 519 -28.80 -24.79 1.95
N HIS A 520 -29.94 -25.46 2.07
CA HIS A 520 -31.24 -24.82 1.86
C HIS A 520 -31.57 -23.76 2.91
N GLU A 521 -31.24 -24.01 4.18
CA GLU A 521 -31.35 -22.99 5.23
C GLU A 521 -30.49 -21.78 4.87
N TYR A 522 -29.22 -22.00 4.52
CA TYR A 522 -28.28 -20.96 4.15
C TYR A 522 -28.78 -20.13 2.95
N LEU A 523 -29.17 -20.80 1.86
CA LEU A 523 -29.66 -20.15 0.64
C LEU A 523 -30.95 -19.36 0.87
N SER A 524 -31.78 -19.72 1.85
CA SER A 524 -33.04 -19.01 2.14
C SER A 524 -32.85 -17.55 2.59
N HIS A 525 -31.62 -17.17 2.96
CA HIS A 525 -31.27 -15.83 3.44
C HIS A 525 -30.91 -14.85 2.31
N PHE A 526 -30.79 -15.32 1.07
CA PHE A 526 -30.38 -14.51 -0.08
C PHE A 526 -31.59 -14.19 -0.96
N SER A 527 -31.79 -12.91 -1.31
CA SER A 527 -32.88 -12.52 -2.21
C SER A 527 -32.63 -12.89 -3.68
N ASP A 528 -31.35 -13.03 -4.06
CA ASP A 528 -30.91 -13.42 -5.40
C ASP A 528 -29.94 -14.61 -5.32
N ILE A 529 -30.34 -15.73 -5.91
CA ILE A 529 -29.57 -17.00 -5.93
C ILE A 529 -29.24 -17.34 -7.39
N SER A 530 -28.88 -16.34 -8.19
CA SER A 530 -28.45 -16.55 -9.59
C SER A 530 -27.09 -17.25 -9.67
N PHE A 531 -26.26 -17.13 -8.63
CA PHE A 531 -24.94 -17.75 -8.54
C PHE A 531 -24.80 -18.50 -7.21
N LEU A 532 -24.09 -19.62 -7.22
CA LEU A 532 -23.65 -20.34 -6.02
C LEU A 532 -22.21 -20.78 -6.19
N LEU A 533 -21.34 -20.37 -5.28
CA LEU A 533 -19.96 -20.83 -5.25
C LEU A 533 -19.82 -22.07 -4.38
N LEU A 534 -19.17 -23.08 -4.97
CA LEU A 534 -18.75 -24.30 -4.30
C LEU A 534 -17.25 -24.23 -4.08
N GLY A 535 -16.85 -24.26 -2.81
CA GLY A 535 -15.47 -24.14 -2.39
C GLY A 535 -14.59 -25.31 -2.87
N PRO A 536 -13.27 -25.20 -2.68
CA PRO A 536 -12.31 -26.16 -3.21
C PRO A 536 -12.48 -27.58 -2.70
N LYS A 537 -12.78 -27.77 -1.41
CA LYS A 537 -12.93 -29.12 -0.83
C LYS A 537 -14.20 -29.79 -1.34
N LEU A 538 -15.31 -29.05 -1.36
CA LEU A 538 -16.59 -29.54 -1.87
C LEU A 538 -16.51 -29.83 -3.36
N THR A 539 -15.89 -28.95 -4.16
CA THR A 539 -15.65 -29.19 -5.59
C THR A 539 -14.82 -30.45 -5.82
N SER A 540 -13.78 -30.65 -5.02
CA SER A 540 -12.93 -31.85 -5.09
C SER A 540 -13.69 -33.12 -4.72
N PHE A 541 -14.51 -33.08 -3.66
CA PHE A 541 -15.37 -34.17 -3.26
C PHE A 541 -16.37 -34.55 -4.37
N LEU A 542 -17.08 -33.57 -4.93
CA LEU A 542 -18.04 -33.79 -6.02
C LEU A 542 -17.37 -34.36 -7.29
N PHE A 543 -16.14 -33.95 -7.57
CA PHE A 543 -15.37 -34.51 -8.68
C PHE A 543 -14.99 -35.98 -8.45
N VAL A 544 -14.48 -36.30 -7.26
CA VAL A 544 -14.07 -37.68 -6.90
C VAL A 544 -15.27 -38.63 -6.89
N GLU A 545 -16.39 -38.20 -6.34
CA GLU A 545 -17.64 -38.99 -6.30
C GLU A 545 -18.40 -38.99 -7.64
N SER A 546 -17.86 -38.35 -8.69
CA SER A 546 -18.49 -38.27 -10.02
C SER A 546 -19.88 -37.63 -10.00
N LEU A 547 -20.13 -36.69 -9.09
CA LEU A 547 -21.41 -36.01 -8.88
C LEU A 547 -21.51 -34.65 -9.58
N LEU A 548 -20.43 -34.13 -10.19
CA LEU A 548 -20.40 -32.77 -10.78
C LEU A 548 -21.50 -32.50 -11.81
N SER A 549 -21.84 -33.47 -12.65
CA SER A 549 -22.88 -33.32 -13.67
C SER A 549 -24.29 -33.22 -13.07
N ASP A 550 -24.47 -33.81 -11.88
CA ASP A 550 -25.77 -34.00 -11.24
C ASP A 550 -25.97 -33.08 -10.01
N VAL A 551 -25.05 -32.16 -9.75
CA VAL A 551 -25.04 -31.28 -8.54
C VAL A 551 -26.38 -30.59 -8.31
N THR A 552 -27.00 -30.03 -9.35
CA THR A 552 -28.30 -29.36 -9.22
C THR A 552 -29.41 -30.31 -8.76
N SER A 553 -29.36 -31.57 -9.20
CA SER A 553 -30.31 -32.60 -8.79
C SER A 553 -30.04 -33.11 -7.36
N VAL A 554 -28.75 -33.33 -7.03
CA VAL A 554 -28.30 -33.83 -5.73
C VAL A 554 -28.57 -32.82 -4.61
N PHE A 555 -28.33 -31.53 -4.89
CA PHE A 555 -28.57 -30.44 -3.94
C PHE A 555 -29.95 -29.79 -4.08
N HIS A 556 -30.83 -30.34 -4.94
CA HIS A 556 -32.17 -29.83 -5.19
C HIS A 556 -32.23 -28.32 -5.51
N LEU A 557 -31.28 -27.85 -6.33
CA LEU A 557 -31.13 -26.44 -6.69
C LEU A 557 -32.01 -26.02 -7.88
N PRO A 558 -32.34 -24.72 -8.02
CA PRO A 558 -33.05 -24.21 -9.18
C PRO A 558 -32.28 -24.42 -10.49
N ASN A 559 -32.98 -24.72 -11.59
CA ASN A 559 -32.35 -25.01 -12.89
C ASN A 559 -31.64 -23.81 -13.54
N ASN A 560 -31.95 -22.58 -13.11
CA ASN A 560 -31.39 -21.35 -13.66
C ASN A 560 -30.15 -20.83 -12.88
N ILE A 561 -29.72 -21.56 -11.85
CA ILE A 561 -28.53 -21.19 -11.07
C ILE A 561 -27.25 -21.42 -11.88
N THR A 562 -26.33 -20.46 -11.84
CA THR A 562 -24.97 -20.65 -12.36
C THR A 562 -24.08 -21.14 -11.22
N LEU A 563 -23.51 -22.33 -11.40
CA LEU A 563 -22.60 -22.93 -10.42
C LEU A 563 -21.18 -22.41 -10.65
N ILE A 564 -20.56 -21.90 -9.59
CA ILE A 564 -19.17 -21.47 -9.59
C ILE A 564 -18.34 -22.54 -8.88
N PHE A 565 -17.45 -23.24 -9.60
CA PHE A 565 -16.57 -24.24 -9.00
C PHE A 565 -15.18 -23.65 -8.74
N CYS A 566 -14.75 -23.67 -7.48
CA CYS A 566 -13.39 -23.30 -7.11
C CYS A 566 -12.41 -24.43 -7.43
N VAL A 567 -11.48 -24.18 -8.36
CA VAL A 567 -10.56 -25.19 -8.89
C VAL A 567 -9.11 -24.70 -8.86
N GLY A 568 -8.17 -25.53 -8.43
CA GLY A 568 -6.75 -25.19 -8.48
C GLY A 568 -6.17 -25.47 -9.87
N VAL A 569 -6.29 -26.72 -10.31
CA VAL A 569 -5.80 -27.18 -11.61
C VAL A 569 -6.96 -27.62 -12.48
N VAL A 570 -7.08 -27.03 -13.66
CA VAL A 570 -8.04 -27.46 -14.68
C VAL A 570 -7.42 -28.58 -15.51
N ASN A 571 -8.14 -29.70 -15.64
CA ASN A 571 -7.72 -30.83 -16.46
C ASN A 571 -8.85 -31.27 -17.41
N PRO A 572 -8.55 -32.02 -18.49
CA PRO A 572 -9.56 -32.41 -19.48
C PRO A 572 -10.70 -33.26 -18.93
N VAL A 573 -10.46 -34.07 -17.89
CA VAL A 573 -11.48 -34.94 -17.28
C VAL A 573 -12.49 -34.09 -16.51
N LEU A 574 -12.02 -33.13 -15.72
CA LEU A 574 -12.86 -32.16 -15.03
C LEU A 574 -13.77 -31.44 -16.03
N MET A 575 -13.19 -30.92 -17.12
CA MET A 575 -13.93 -30.19 -18.15
C MET A 575 -15.09 -30.99 -18.75
N GLN A 576 -14.92 -32.30 -18.94
CA GLN A 576 -15.97 -33.20 -19.46
C GLN A 576 -17.09 -33.47 -18.46
N SER A 577 -16.82 -33.29 -17.17
CA SER A 577 -17.78 -33.56 -16.08
C SER A 577 -18.59 -32.33 -15.63
N LEU A 578 -18.27 -31.14 -16.13
CA LEU A 578 -18.95 -29.90 -15.72
C LEU A 578 -20.34 -29.76 -16.38
N PRO A 579 -21.34 -29.24 -15.65
CA PRO A 579 -22.66 -28.97 -16.21
C PRO A 579 -22.65 -27.73 -17.14
N GLU A 580 -23.68 -27.58 -17.98
CA GLU A 580 -23.73 -26.54 -19.03
C GLU A 580 -23.72 -25.09 -18.51
N ASN A 581 -24.26 -24.83 -17.30
CA ASN A 581 -24.31 -23.50 -16.69
C ASN A 581 -23.25 -23.31 -15.60
N THR A 582 -21.98 -23.40 -16.00
CA THR A 582 -20.83 -23.41 -15.10
C THR A 582 -19.89 -22.22 -15.31
N LEU A 583 -19.39 -21.68 -14.21
CA LEU A 583 -18.25 -20.78 -14.14
C LEU A 583 -17.12 -21.44 -13.34
N LEU A 584 -15.89 -21.46 -13.89
CA LEU A 584 -14.71 -21.93 -13.17
C LEU A 584 -14.01 -20.76 -12.48
N LEU A 585 -13.78 -20.85 -11.18
CA LEU A 585 -13.02 -19.85 -10.44
C LEU A 585 -11.67 -20.44 -10.01
N ASN A 586 -10.59 -20.00 -10.63
CA ASN A 586 -9.27 -20.54 -10.33
C ASN A 586 -8.67 -19.87 -9.09
N TYR A 587 -8.26 -20.65 -8.07
CA TYR A 587 -7.77 -20.11 -6.78
C TYR A 587 -6.27 -20.33 -6.50
N ASN A 588 -5.44 -20.51 -7.52
CA ASN A 588 -4.01 -20.78 -7.32
C ASN A 588 -3.30 -19.69 -6.50
N SER A 589 -2.61 -20.12 -5.44
CA SER A 589 -1.88 -19.24 -4.51
C SER A 589 -0.68 -18.56 -5.14
N GLN A 590 -0.12 -19.14 -6.20
CA GLN A 590 0.97 -18.56 -6.98
C GLN A 590 0.56 -18.46 -8.44
N VAL A 591 0.80 -17.30 -9.04
CA VAL A 591 0.65 -17.13 -10.49
C VAL A 591 1.83 -17.82 -11.15
N ASN A 592 1.55 -18.95 -11.78
CA ASN A 592 2.54 -19.82 -12.38
C ASN A 592 2.08 -20.30 -13.76
N ALA A 593 2.88 -21.15 -14.40
CA ALA A 593 2.51 -21.78 -15.67
C ALA A 593 1.20 -22.58 -15.59
N GLU A 594 0.80 -23.06 -14.40
CA GLU A 594 -0.43 -23.84 -14.21
C GLU A 594 -1.69 -22.97 -14.28
N LEU A 595 -1.66 -21.76 -13.71
CA LEU A 595 -2.74 -20.78 -13.87
C LEU A 595 -2.94 -20.45 -15.34
N GLN A 596 -1.83 -20.14 -16.04
CA GLN A 596 -1.87 -19.84 -17.48
C GLN A 596 -2.48 -21.00 -18.28
N ASN A 597 -2.02 -22.23 -18.04
CA ASN A 597 -2.53 -23.42 -18.74
C ASN A 597 -4.01 -23.63 -18.44
N SER A 598 -4.44 -23.41 -17.19
CA SER A 598 -5.84 -23.56 -16.78
C SER A 598 -6.74 -22.55 -17.47
N CYS A 599 -6.35 -21.27 -17.50
CA CYS A 599 -7.10 -20.21 -18.20
C CYS A 599 -7.19 -20.47 -19.72
N GLN A 600 -6.08 -20.88 -20.34
CA GLN A 600 -6.06 -21.22 -21.77
C GLN A 600 -6.95 -22.42 -22.09
N MET A 601 -6.95 -23.45 -21.23
CA MET A 601 -7.79 -24.63 -21.42
C MET A 601 -9.28 -24.29 -21.26
N ALA A 602 -9.65 -23.48 -20.27
CA ALA A 602 -11.03 -23.01 -20.10
C ALA A 602 -11.49 -22.22 -21.33
N GLN A 603 -10.66 -21.29 -21.81
CA GLN A 603 -10.92 -20.47 -22.99
C GLN A 603 -11.09 -21.33 -24.26
N GLN A 604 -10.20 -22.29 -24.51
CA GLN A 604 -10.26 -23.15 -25.70
C GLN A 604 -11.52 -24.02 -25.77
N ASN A 605 -12.09 -24.37 -24.61
CA ASN A 605 -13.30 -25.17 -24.50
C ASN A 605 -14.58 -24.31 -24.35
N GLY A 606 -14.45 -22.97 -24.41
CA GLY A 606 -15.59 -22.06 -24.29
C GLY A 606 -16.25 -22.03 -22.91
N ILE A 607 -15.54 -22.46 -21.87
CA ILE A 607 -16.04 -22.43 -20.49
C ILE A 607 -15.75 -21.07 -19.89
N SER A 608 -16.78 -20.46 -19.31
CA SER A 608 -16.65 -19.19 -18.58
C SER A 608 -15.75 -19.39 -17.36
N PHE A 609 -14.78 -18.52 -17.18
CA PHE A 609 -13.85 -18.62 -16.05
C PHE A 609 -13.57 -17.25 -15.42
N GLY A 610 -13.08 -17.31 -14.19
CA GLY A 610 -12.55 -16.19 -13.45
C GLY A 610 -11.31 -16.57 -12.67
N ILE A 611 -10.69 -15.56 -12.09
CA ILE A 611 -9.49 -15.70 -11.28
C ILE A 611 -9.80 -15.22 -9.87
N LEU A 612 -9.39 -16.00 -8.88
CA LEU A 612 -9.46 -15.69 -7.47
C LEU A 612 -8.05 -15.59 -6.91
N THR A 613 -7.65 -14.38 -6.54
CA THR A 613 -6.36 -14.15 -5.93
C THR A 613 -6.49 -14.08 -4.41
N ARG A 614 -5.55 -14.73 -3.71
CA ARG A 614 -5.49 -14.76 -2.25
C ARG A 614 -4.54 -13.70 -1.73
N THR A 615 -4.77 -13.27 -0.50
CA THR A 615 -3.78 -12.51 0.29
C THR A 615 -2.86 -13.44 1.06
N SER A 616 -1.63 -13.03 1.34
CA SER A 616 -0.71 -13.78 2.23
C SER A 616 -1.11 -13.69 3.72
N THR A 617 -2.39 -13.47 4.00
CA THR A 617 -3.01 -13.28 5.32
C THR A 617 -2.84 -14.50 6.22
N SER A 618 -2.86 -15.69 5.65
CA SER A 618 -2.70 -16.95 6.38
C SER A 618 -1.24 -17.33 6.67
N GLU A 619 -0.29 -16.59 6.09
CA GLU A 619 1.15 -16.89 6.12
C GLU A 619 1.98 -15.83 6.87
N SER A 620 1.41 -14.67 7.16
CA SER A 620 2.13 -13.49 7.68
C SER A 620 1.34 -12.72 8.73
N LEU A 621 2.05 -11.99 9.60
CA LEU A 621 1.46 -11.07 10.56
C LEU A 621 1.01 -9.73 9.94
N THR A 622 1.35 -9.45 8.69
CA THR A 622 0.98 -8.19 8.00
C THR A 622 0.34 -8.43 6.64
N GLY A 623 0.15 -9.68 6.23
CA GLY A 623 -0.43 -10.06 4.95
C GLY A 623 0.47 -9.79 3.72
N LEU A 624 1.71 -9.30 3.93
CA LEU A 624 2.71 -9.00 2.90
C LEU A 624 2.11 -8.30 1.67
N PRO A 625 1.62 -7.05 1.81
CA PRO A 625 0.83 -6.38 0.76
C PRO A 625 1.58 -6.27 -0.57
N ASP A 626 2.88 -6.00 -0.55
CA ASP A 626 3.69 -5.92 -1.78
C ASP A 626 3.75 -7.28 -2.51
N VAL A 627 3.81 -8.41 -1.79
CA VAL A 627 3.81 -9.77 -2.38
C VAL A 627 2.44 -10.09 -2.96
N SER A 628 1.37 -9.87 -2.17
CA SER A 628 -0.01 -10.10 -2.62
C SER A 628 -0.35 -9.26 -3.86
N ASN A 629 0.15 -8.02 -3.93
CA ASN A 629 -0.08 -7.13 -5.07
C ASN A 629 0.65 -7.57 -6.35
N VAL A 630 1.85 -8.16 -6.22
CA VAL A 630 2.52 -8.77 -7.38
C VAL A 630 1.70 -9.94 -7.92
N THR A 631 1.15 -10.79 -7.05
CA THR A 631 0.26 -11.88 -7.44
C THR A 631 -0.99 -11.35 -8.17
N ASN A 632 -1.61 -10.28 -7.67
CA ASN A 632 -2.74 -9.62 -8.34
C ASN A 632 -2.36 -9.12 -9.75
N LEU A 633 -1.21 -8.44 -9.87
CA LEU A 633 -0.71 -7.91 -11.15
C LEU A 633 -0.42 -9.02 -12.17
N GLU A 634 0.15 -10.13 -11.73
CA GLU A 634 0.42 -11.27 -12.60
C GLU A 634 -0.87 -11.97 -13.03
N ALA A 635 -1.82 -12.16 -12.10
CA ALA A 635 -3.12 -12.73 -12.39
C ALA A 635 -3.94 -11.90 -13.40
N ALA A 636 -3.87 -10.57 -13.28
CA ALA A 636 -4.59 -9.65 -14.16
C ALA A 636 -4.25 -9.83 -15.65
N LYS A 637 -3.01 -10.24 -15.98
CA LYS A 637 -2.57 -10.53 -17.35
C LYS A 637 -3.38 -11.64 -18.04
N TYR A 638 -4.01 -12.51 -17.27
CA TYR A 638 -4.82 -13.62 -17.75
C TYR A 638 -6.33 -13.33 -17.65
N SER A 639 -6.71 -12.17 -17.12
CA SER A 639 -8.10 -11.80 -16.87
C SER A 639 -8.82 -11.23 -18.09
N ASP A 640 -8.11 -10.80 -19.14
CA ASP A 640 -8.70 -10.17 -20.34
C ASP A 640 -9.72 -11.06 -21.08
N HIS A 641 -9.63 -12.38 -20.91
CA HIS A 641 -10.57 -13.36 -21.47
C HIS A 641 -11.48 -13.99 -20.40
N GLY A 642 -11.25 -13.68 -19.13
CA GLY A 642 -12.07 -14.10 -18.01
C GLY A 642 -13.25 -13.16 -17.80
N ILE A 643 -14.29 -13.65 -17.14
CA ILE A 643 -15.48 -12.85 -16.82
C ILE A 643 -15.49 -12.38 -15.36
N ALA A 644 -14.68 -12.99 -14.49
CA ALA A 644 -14.62 -12.66 -13.07
C ALA A 644 -13.18 -12.46 -12.56
N PHE A 645 -13.01 -11.44 -11.72
CA PHE A 645 -11.80 -11.21 -10.92
C PHE A 645 -12.23 -11.01 -9.47
N VAL A 646 -11.85 -11.96 -8.62
CA VAL A 646 -12.21 -11.99 -7.21
C VAL A 646 -10.93 -11.93 -6.39
N ASN A 647 -10.94 -11.17 -5.31
CA ASN A 647 -9.87 -11.21 -4.33
C ASN A 647 -10.46 -11.65 -3.00
N GLY A 648 -9.72 -12.44 -2.24
CA GLY A 648 -10.12 -12.86 -0.90
C GLY A 648 -9.44 -14.12 -0.44
N ASP A 649 -9.55 -14.35 0.85
CA ASP A 649 -8.96 -15.50 1.52
C ASP A 649 -10.05 -16.17 2.37
N TRP A 650 -9.90 -17.47 2.56
CA TRP A 650 -10.62 -18.24 3.57
C TRP A 650 -9.60 -18.77 4.56
N GLU A 651 -9.87 -18.63 5.86
CA GLU A 651 -8.87 -18.87 6.90
C GLU A 651 -8.57 -20.37 7.07
N GLU A 652 -7.55 -20.91 6.39
CA GLU A 652 -7.13 -22.31 6.54
C GLU A 652 -6.13 -22.53 7.69
N HIS A 653 -5.62 -21.45 8.31
CA HIS A 653 -4.45 -21.50 9.20
C HIS A 653 -4.69 -20.85 10.58
N ALA A 654 -3.71 -21.01 11.47
CA ALA A 654 -3.91 -20.95 12.93
C ALA A 654 -4.05 -19.54 13.53
N PHE A 655 -3.67 -18.47 12.82
CA PHE A 655 -3.69 -17.10 13.35
C PHE A 655 -4.55 -16.17 12.48
N PRO A 656 -5.59 -15.54 13.04
CA PRO A 656 -6.45 -14.64 12.28
C PRO A 656 -5.84 -13.23 12.19
N LEU A 657 -5.50 -12.80 10.97
CA LEU A 657 -4.95 -11.48 10.71
C LEU A 657 -6.05 -10.40 10.78
N PRO A 658 -5.76 -9.18 11.26
CA PRO A 658 -6.69 -8.07 11.14
C PRO A 658 -7.04 -7.66 9.72
N ASP A 659 -8.33 -7.42 9.46
CA ASP A 659 -8.91 -7.01 8.17
C ASP A 659 -8.25 -5.74 7.60
N VAL A 660 -7.68 -4.88 8.44
CA VAL A 660 -6.92 -3.70 8.01
C VAL A 660 -5.83 -4.05 6.99
N PHE A 661 -5.20 -5.23 7.14
CA PHE A 661 -4.13 -5.72 6.26
C PHE A 661 -4.63 -6.34 4.95
N TYR A 662 -5.95 -6.54 4.82
CA TYR A 662 -6.57 -7.06 3.60
C TYR A 662 -6.77 -5.97 2.53
N TRP A 663 -6.99 -4.72 2.97
CA TRP A 663 -7.30 -3.59 2.09
C TRP A 663 -6.28 -3.28 0.99
N PRO A 664 -4.95 -3.32 1.21
CA PRO A 664 -3.98 -3.04 0.13
C PRO A 664 -4.17 -3.94 -1.08
N SER A 665 -4.40 -5.23 -0.85
CA SER A 665 -4.63 -6.21 -1.91
C SER A 665 -5.97 -5.99 -2.59
N LEU A 666 -7.02 -5.76 -1.80
CA LEU A 666 -8.37 -5.55 -2.32
C LEU A 666 -8.48 -4.28 -3.18
N VAL A 667 -7.83 -3.19 -2.78
CA VAL A 667 -7.78 -1.93 -3.53
C VAL A 667 -7.07 -2.10 -4.87
N VAL A 668 -5.96 -2.84 -4.90
CA VAL A 668 -5.23 -3.16 -6.14
C VAL A 668 -6.06 -4.10 -7.03
N ALA A 669 -6.69 -5.13 -6.46
CA ALA A 669 -7.58 -6.03 -7.18
C ALA A 669 -8.76 -5.27 -7.80
N ALA A 670 -9.40 -4.35 -7.07
CA ALA A 670 -10.45 -3.50 -7.60
C ALA A 670 -9.99 -2.67 -8.81
N ALA A 671 -8.76 -2.13 -8.75
CA ALA A 671 -8.19 -1.39 -9.87
C ALA A 671 -7.94 -2.25 -11.09
N LEU A 672 -7.31 -3.40 -10.93
CA LEU A 672 -7.00 -4.30 -12.04
C LEU A 672 -8.26 -4.89 -12.67
N ALA A 673 -9.26 -5.21 -11.85
CA ALA A 673 -10.54 -5.72 -12.31
C ALA A 673 -11.35 -4.67 -13.11
N TRP A 674 -11.12 -3.38 -12.83
CA TRP A 674 -11.73 -2.26 -13.55
C TRP A 674 -10.91 -1.82 -14.77
N ASN A 675 -9.59 -1.75 -14.65
CA ASN A 675 -8.64 -1.32 -15.67
C ASN A 675 -7.38 -2.20 -15.62
N SER A 676 -7.39 -3.29 -16.38
CA SER A 676 -6.29 -4.27 -16.46
C SER A 676 -5.01 -3.69 -17.07
N ASN A 677 -5.12 -2.58 -17.82
CA ASN A 677 -3.99 -1.91 -18.46
C ASN A 677 -3.30 -0.87 -17.57
N ILE A 678 -3.75 -0.71 -16.32
CA ILE A 678 -3.16 0.26 -15.41
C ILE A 678 -1.67 -0.09 -15.17
N GLN A 679 -0.78 0.76 -15.66
CA GLN A 679 0.61 0.75 -15.23
C GLN A 679 0.60 1.34 -13.82
N LEU A 680 0.66 0.46 -12.81
CA LEU A 680 0.98 0.87 -11.46
C LEU A 680 2.46 1.25 -11.45
N ASP A 681 2.79 2.50 -11.78
CA ASP A 681 4.11 3.08 -11.46
C ASP A 681 4.37 2.75 -9.99
N ASP A 682 5.44 1.97 -9.72
CA ASP A 682 5.69 1.20 -8.49
C ASP A 682 4.57 1.34 -7.44
N PRO A 683 3.64 0.36 -7.28
CA PRO A 683 2.45 0.46 -6.43
C PRO A 683 2.77 0.91 -4.99
N LYS A 684 4.05 0.86 -4.61
CA LYS A 684 4.60 1.38 -3.38
C LYS A 684 4.44 2.89 -3.14
N THR A 685 4.27 3.72 -4.18
CA THR A 685 4.31 5.19 -4.06
C THR A 685 2.94 5.84 -3.86
N ILE A 686 1.90 5.43 -4.59
CA ILE A 686 0.56 6.05 -4.54
C ILE A 686 -0.43 5.24 -3.68
N LEU A 687 -0.22 3.94 -3.49
CA LEU A 687 -1.20 3.07 -2.82
C LEU A 687 -1.48 3.48 -1.38
N GLY A 688 -0.48 3.98 -0.64
CA GLY A 688 -0.68 4.46 0.72
C GLY A 688 -1.65 5.63 0.78
N ASP A 689 -1.56 6.56 -0.16
CA ASP A 689 -2.47 7.70 -0.26
C ASP A 689 -3.86 7.29 -0.74
N VAL A 690 -3.95 6.33 -1.66
CA VAL A 690 -5.23 5.73 -2.08
C VAL A 690 -5.94 5.07 -0.91
N LEU A 691 -5.21 4.32 -0.07
CA LEU A 691 -5.74 3.72 1.16
C LEU A 691 -6.24 4.79 2.14
N ASN A 692 -5.43 5.82 2.38
CA ASN A 692 -5.82 6.94 3.25
C ASN A 692 -7.09 7.61 2.77
N PHE A 693 -7.21 7.84 1.46
CA PHE A 693 -8.31 8.61 0.89
C PHE A 693 -9.61 7.79 0.73
N HIS A 694 -9.51 6.55 0.23
CA HIS A 694 -10.69 5.76 -0.15
C HIS A 694 -11.11 4.72 0.88
N VAL A 695 -10.22 4.31 1.80
CA VAL A 695 -10.50 3.25 2.78
C VAL A 695 -10.54 3.81 4.21
N PHE A 696 -9.46 4.43 4.66
CA PHE A 696 -9.32 4.84 6.07
C PHE A 696 -9.94 6.21 6.35
N GLU A 697 -10.16 7.01 5.32
CA GLU A 697 -10.55 8.42 5.44
C GLU A 697 -9.62 9.20 6.38
N ASP A 698 -8.33 8.86 6.36
CA ASP A 698 -7.31 9.41 7.25
C ASP A 698 -6.87 10.81 6.78
N GLU A 699 -7.32 11.84 7.48
CA GLU A 699 -6.93 13.23 7.22
C GLU A 699 -5.42 13.47 7.39
N SER A 700 -4.75 12.69 8.25
CA SER A 700 -3.31 12.82 8.48
C SER A 700 -2.47 12.27 7.32
N LYS A 701 -3.07 11.44 6.46
CA LYS A 701 -2.44 10.77 5.30
C LYS A 701 -1.24 9.90 5.68
N GLN A 702 -1.27 9.27 6.85
CA GLN A 702 -0.14 8.48 7.36
C GLN A 702 -0.47 6.98 7.43
N MET A 703 -1.72 6.61 7.64
CA MET A 703 -2.12 5.24 7.95
C MET A 703 -1.73 4.22 6.88
N GLY A 704 -2.09 4.46 5.62
CA GLY A 704 -1.79 3.58 4.49
C GLY A 704 -0.30 3.42 4.24
N ASN A 705 0.48 4.50 4.34
CA ASN A 705 1.93 4.45 4.20
C ASN A 705 2.60 3.65 5.33
N LEU A 706 2.09 3.82 6.55
CA LEU A 706 2.57 3.08 7.72
C LEU A 706 2.27 1.58 7.59
N LEU A 707 1.05 1.23 7.15
CA LEU A 707 0.66 -0.16 6.93
C LEU A 707 1.53 -0.84 5.87
N LEU A 708 1.79 -0.18 4.74
CA LEU A 708 2.67 -0.71 3.70
C LEU A 708 4.13 -0.83 4.18
N SER A 709 4.62 0.15 4.93
CA SER A 709 5.96 0.12 5.54
C SER A 709 6.14 -1.03 6.53
N LEU A 710 5.08 -1.35 7.29
CA LEU A 710 5.09 -2.46 8.23
C LEU A 710 5.23 -3.80 7.50
N GLY A 711 4.44 -4.01 6.44
CA GLY A 711 4.55 -5.20 5.60
C GLY A 711 5.91 -5.36 4.91
N ARG A 712 6.51 -4.25 4.44
CA ARG A 712 7.87 -4.26 3.89
C ARG A 712 8.92 -4.64 4.92
N SER A 713 8.76 -4.18 6.16
CA SER A 713 9.69 -4.49 7.25
C SER A 713 9.68 -5.99 7.58
N GLU A 714 8.49 -6.62 7.63
CA GLU A 714 8.36 -8.07 7.80
C GLU A 714 8.95 -8.82 6.61
N TRP A 715 8.63 -8.41 5.38
CA TRP A 715 9.16 -9.03 4.16
C TRP A 715 10.70 -8.98 4.10
N GLN A 716 11.30 -7.83 4.38
CA GLN A 716 12.75 -7.66 4.40
C GLN A 716 13.40 -8.59 5.43
N PHE A 717 12.79 -8.75 6.60
CA PHE A 717 13.30 -9.67 7.61
C PHE A 717 13.20 -11.13 7.13
N GLU A 718 12.10 -11.49 6.48
CA GLU A 718 11.88 -12.83 5.92
C GLU A 718 12.85 -13.18 4.79
N GLN A 719 13.21 -12.22 3.94
CA GLN A 719 14.21 -12.44 2.90
C GLN A 719 15.60 -12.75 3.48
N ILE A 720 15.92 -12.22 4.65
CA ILE A 720 17.20 -12.51 5.30
C ILE A 720 17.14 -13.84 6.06
N SER A 721 15.97 -14.24 6.57
CA SER A 721 15.79 -15.52 7.28
C SER A 721 15.86 -16.73 6.33
N ARG A 722 15.39 -16.61 5.09
CA ARG A 722 15.41 -17.69 4.10
C ARG A 722 16.70 -17.71 3.28
N LYS A 723 17.76 -18.37 3.79
CA LYS A 723 18.88 -18.84 2.96
C LYS A 723 18.76 -20.35 2.75
N GLU A 724 18.49 -20.73 1.50
CA GLU A 724 18.28 -22.10 0.99
C GLU A 724 16.93 -22.76 1.30
N ASN A 725 16.19 -23.13 0.23
CA ASN A 725 15.20 -24.22 0.07
C ASN A 725 14.30 -24.65 1.24
N ASN A 726 13.98 -23.78 2.20
CA ASN A 726 13.02 -24.09 3.26
C ASN A 726 11.58 -23.93 2.76
N LYS A 727 10.85 -25.05 2.68
CA LYS A 727 9.43 -25.17 2.33
C LYS A 727 8.49 -24.74 3.47
N CYS A 728 8.79 -23.69 4.22
CA CYS A 728 7.82 -23.15 5.18
C CYS A 728 6.97 -22.09 4.46
N ASN A 729 5.66 -22.30 4.40
CA ASN A 729 4.75 -21.34 3.80
C ASN A 729 4.60 -20.07 4.67
N ARG A 730 4.87 -20.15 5.98
CA ARG A 730 4.73 -19.03 6.92
C ARG A 730 5.99 -18.19 7.04
N THR A 731 5.82 -16.93 7.41
CA THR A 731 6.94 -16.06 7.81
C THR A 731 7.54 -16.52 9.14
N LEU A 732 8.83 -16.29 9.31
CA LEU A 732 9.55 -16.61 10.55
C LEU A 732 8.94 -15.91 11.77
N LEU A 733 8.47 -14.66 11.62
CA LEU A 733 7.87 -13.92 12.74
C LEU A 733 6.55 -14.54 13.20
N LEU A 734 5.72 -14.98 12.26
CA LEU A 734 4.51 -15.74 12.58
C LEU A 734 4.87 -17.12 13.18
N GLU A 735 5.85 -17.81 12.62
CA GLU A 735 6.33 -19.11 13.11
C GLU A 735 6.87 -19.03 14.54
N LEU A 736 7.59 -17.95 14.89
CA LEU A 736 8.06 -17.69 16.25
C LEU A 736 6.91 -17.53 17.27
N ILE A 737 5.72 -17.10 16.83
CA ILE A 737 4.56 -16.98 17.71
C ILE A 737 3.83 -18.32 17.80
N LEU A 738 3.64 -19.01 16.67
CA LEU A 738 2.84 -20.24 16.64
C LEU A 738 3.61 -21.49 17.08
N ALA A 739 4.87 -21.62 16.69
CA ALA A 739 5.71 -22.80 16.90
C ALA A 739 7.19 -22.39 17.10
N PRO A 740 7.52 -21.67 18.18
CA PRO A 740 8.87 -21.12 18.41
C PRO A 740 9.98 -22.16 18.53
N ASP A 741 9.67 -23.38 18.99
CA ASP A 741 10.65 -24.45 19.12
C ASP A 741 11.04 -25.04 17.75
N ASP A 742 10.14 -24.93 16.75
CA ASP A 742 10.33 -25.44 15.40
C ASP A 742 10.90 -24.38 14.44
N ALA A 743 10.92 -23.10 14.86
CA ALA A 743 11.39 -21.99 14.04
C ALA A 743 12.85 -22.17 13.61
N ASN A 744 13.14 -21.96 12.32
CA ASN A 744 14.50 -22.02 11.79
C ASN A 744 15.28 -20.72 12.12
N LEU A 745 16.31 -20.85 12.96
CA LEU A 745 17.15 -19.73 13.41
C LEU A 745 18.59 -19.79 12.88
N GLU A 746 18.92 -20.75 12.01
CA GLU A 746 20.31 -21.15 11.69
C GLU A 746 21.21 -19.99 11.25
N PHE A 747 20.70 -19.01 10.49
CA PHE A 747 21.49 -17.91 9.95
C PHE A 747 21.18 -16.54 10.57
N LEU A 748 20.49 -16.53 11.72
CA LEU A 748 20.02 -15.29 12.35
C LEU A 748 20.96 -14.83 13.46
N THR A 749 21.08 -13.50 13.59
CA THR A 749 21.84 -12.87 14.68
C THR A 749 20.94 -12.02 15.57
N THR A 750 21.37 -11.80 16.81
CA THR A 750 20.65 -10.91 17.74
C THR A 750 20.56 -9.47 17.24
N GLU A 751 21.50 -9.04 16.40
CA GLU A 751 21.50 -7.71 15.78
C GLU A 751 20.41 -7.55 14.72
N MET A 752 20.14 -8.61 13.94
CA MET A 752 19.06 -8.60 12.95
C MET A 752 17.70 -8.39 13.60
N PHE A 753 17.40 -9.12 14.68
CA PHE A 753 16.19 -8.88 15.48
C PHE A 753 16.19 -7.47 16.10
N ALA A 754 17.34 -6.95 16.55
CA ALA A 754 17.41 -5.60 17.10
C ALA A 754 17.09 -4.51 16.06
N LYS A 755 17.44 -4.71 14.78
CA LYS A 755 17.05 -3.80 13.69
C LYS A 755 15.53 -3.75 13.51
N VAL A 756 14.87 -4.91 13.46
CA VAL A 756 13.39 -4.98 13.36
C VAL A 756 12.74 -4.32 14.57
N ILE A 757 13.22 -4.58 15.78
CA ILE A 757 12.71 -3.95 17.02
C ILE A 757 12.80 -2.43 16.97
N ARG A 758 13.90 -1.86 16.44
CA ARG A 758 14.03 -0.39 16.28
C ARG A 758 13.01 0.16 15.27
N SER A 759 12.80 -0.56 14.16
CA SER A 759 11.77 -0.20 13.17
C SER A 759 10.38 -0.19 13.81
N MET A 760 10.01 -1.26 14.54
CA MET A 760 8.70 -1.35 15.21
C MET A 760 8.47 -0.21 16.22
N LYS A 761 9.51 0.20 16.97
CA LYS A 761 9.40 1.35 17.87
C LYS A 761 9.10 2.66 17.13
N ARG A 762 9.71 2.88 15.96
CA ARG A 762 9.42 4.05 15.11
C ARG A 762 8.00 3.99 14.55
N THR A 763 7.55 2.82 14.12
CA THR A 763 6.16 2.61 13.67
C THR A 763 5.18 2.93 14.80
N HIS A 764 5.45 2.45 16.01
CA HIS A 764 4.63 2.71 17.19
C HIS A 764 4.56 4.21 17.53
N THR A 765 5.67 4.95 17.46
CA THR A 765 5.64 6.41 17.66
C THR A 765 4.81 7.14 16.61
N ASN A 766 4.85 6.69 15.36
CA ASN A 766 4.05 7.28 14.28
C ASN A 766 2.55 6.95 14.43
N LEU A 767 2.19 5.78 14.98
CA LEU A 767 0.80 5.43 15.25
C LEU A 767 0.15 6.35 16.30
N MET A 768 0.93 6.87 17.25
CA MET A 768 0.40 7.73 18.31
C MET A 768 -0.09 9.11 17.82
N SER A 769 0.36 9.57 16.65
CA SER A 769 -0.13 10.80 16.03
C SER A 769 -1.38 10.60 15.16
N ILE A 770 -1.79 9.36 14.91
CA ILE A 770 -2.90 9.04 14.00
C ILE A 770 -4.18 8.82 14.81
N ASN A 771 -5.24 9.57 14.49
CA ASN A 771 -6.54 9.48 15.16
C ASN A 771 -7.59 8.75 14.30
N CYS A 772 -7.29 7.50 13.92
CA CYS A 772 -8.14 6.68 13.06
C CYS A 772 -8.49 5.34 13.73
N LYS A 773 -9.31 5.39 14.78
CA LYS A 773 -9.87 4.18 15.41
C LYS A 773 -11.04 3.62 14.57
N PRO A 774 -11.27 2.30 14.56
CA PRO A 774 -10.53 1.22 15.25
C PRO A 774 -9.26 0.72 14.52
N TRP A 775 -9.02 1.13 13.27
CA TRP A 775 -7.92 0.64 12.43
C TRP A 775 -6.53 0.80 13.06
N ARG A 776 -6.31 1.89 13.79
CA ARG A 776 -5.06 2.16 14.51
C ARG A 776 -4.74 1.06 15.52
N ASP A 777 -5.76 0.60 16.25
CA ASP A 777 -5.63 -0.33 17.37
C ASP A 777 -5.33 -1.75 16.83
N GLU A 778 -5.89 -2.10 15.66
CA GLU A 778 -5.57 -3.33 14.92
C GLU A 778 -4.13 -3.37 14.40
N ILE A 779 -3.59 -2.23 13.93
CA ILE A 779 -2.19 -2.16 13.51
C ILE A 779 -1.26 -2.20 14.74
N GLU A 780 -1.65 -1.51 15.81
CA GLU A 780 -0.89 -1.45 17.06
C GLU A 780 -0.68 -2.86 17.66
N ILE A 781 -1.73 -3.68 17.75
CA ILE A 781 -1.60 -5.03 18.28
C ILE A 781 -0.67 -5.91 17.43
N VAL A 782 -0.68 -5.75 16.10
CA VAL A 782 0.24 -6.47 15.20
C VAL A 782 1.69 -6.01 15.38
N VAL A 783 1.92 -4.69 15.50
CA VAL A 783 3.26 -4.14 15.79
C VAL A 783 3.80 -4.72 17.10
N ASP A 784 2.96 -4.83 18.12
CA ASP A 784 3.34 -5.38 19.41
C ASP A 784 3.58 -6.89 19.38
N LEU A 785 2.80 -7.66 18.60
CA LEU A 785 3.04 -9.08 18.33
C LEU A 785 4.37 -9.31 17.60
N ILE A 786 4.68 -8.50 16.57
CA ILE A 786 5.98 -8.56 15.87
C ILE A 786 7.12 -8.22 16.83
N HIS A 787 6.96 -7.20 17.67
CA HIS A 787 7.94 -6.82 18.68
C HIS A 787 8.17 -7.96 19.70
N PHE A 788 7.10 -8.62 20.13
CA PHE A 788 7.16 -9.79 21.00
C PHE A 788 7.90 -10.97 20.33
N GLY A 789 7.50 -11.34 19.10
CA GLY A 789 8.15 -12.39 18.31
C GLY A 789 9.65 -12.12 18.12
N CYS A 790 10.03 -10.87 17.84
CA CYS A 790 11.44 -10.48 17.73
C CYS A 790 12.21 -10.63 19.05
N ARG A 791 11.59 -10.32 20.19
CA ARG A 791 12.21 -10.48 21.52
C ARG A 791 12.39 -11.95 21.87
N LEU A 792 11.40 -12.78 21.55
CA LEU A 792 11.47 -14.23 21.72
C LEU A 792 12.57 -14.84 20.85
N GLY A 793 12.54 -14.58 19.54
CA GLY A 793 13.56 -15.04 18.59
C GLY A 793 14.98 -14.60 18.97
N ARG A 794 15.15 -13.34 19.38
CA ARG A 794 16.45 -12.83 19.88
C ARG A 794 16.93 -13.57 21.13
N SER A 795 16.02 -13.97 22.02
CA SER A 795 16.35 -14.72 23.23
C SER A 795 16.76 -16.15 22.90
N LEU A 796 16.05 -16.81 21.98
CA LEU A 796 16.39 -18.15 21.49
C LEU A 796 17.75 -18.16 20.80
N VAL A 797 18.01 -17.19 19.91
CA VAL A 797 19.33 -17.04 19.25
C VAL A 797 20.45 -16.87 20.27
N ARG A 798 20.25 -16.07 21.31
CA ARG A 798 21.28 -15.84 22.34
C ARG A 798 21.63 -17.11 23.10
N VAL A 799 20.67 -18.00 23.34
CA VAL A 799 20.88 -19.27 24.04
C VAL A 799 21.47 -20.33 23.10
N GLY A 800 21.08 -20.32 21.83
CA GLY A 800 21.55 -21.25 20.80
C GLY A 800 22.95 -20.98 20.23
N GLN A 801 23.56 -19.83 20.55
CA GLN A 801 24.91 -19.47 20.09
C GLN A 801 25.98 -20.21 20.89
N ASN A 802 26.84 -20.96 20.19
CA ASN A 802 28.01 -21.59 20.81
C ASN A 802 29.11 -20.52 21.08
N PRO A 803 29.52 -20.30 22.34
CA PRO A 803 30.51 -19.28 22.69
C PRO A 803 31.90 -19.50 22.06
N ASN A 804 32.17 -20.72 21.57
CA ASN A 804 33.47 -21.11 21.02
C ASN A 804 33.48 -21.30 19.48
N ALA A 805 32.34 -21.11 18.81
CA ALA A 805 32.24 -21.34 17.37
C ALA A 805 32.65 -20.11 16.54
N THR A 806 33.39 -20.31 15.45
CA THR A 806 33.81 -19.26 14.50
C THR A 806 32.79 -18.99 13.39
N GLY A 807 31.53 -19.36 13.57
CA GLY A 807 30.46 -19.28 12.57
C GLY A 807 29.16 -18.64 13.11
N ILE A 808 28.25 -18.31 12.20
CA ILE A 808 26.94 -17.67 12.51
C ILE A 808 25.86 -18.71 12.84
N ALA A 809 26.15 -20.01 12.67
CA ALA A 809 25.19 -21.09 12.88
C ALA A 809 24.63 -21.13 14.31
N VAL A 810 23.31 -21.00 14.43
CA VAL A 810 22.55 -21.06 15.69
C VAL A 810 21.72 -22.34 15.71
N ILE A 811 21.74 -23.07 16.83
CA ILE A 811 20.83 -24.21 17.05
C ILE A 811 19.67 -23.72 17.90
N ASN A 812 18.43 -23.90 17.44
CA ASN A 812 17.26 -23.60 18.26
C ASN A 812 17.16 -24.64 19.39
N LEU A 813 17.42 -24.21 20.62
CA LEU A 813 17.33 -25.06 21.81
C LEU A 813 15.92 -25.05 22.43
N GLY A 814 14.98 -24.28 21.88
CA GLY A 814 13.60 -24.18 22.35
C GLY A 814 13.42 -23.35 23.63
N ILE A 815 12.16 -23.02 23.92
CA ILE A 815 11.74 -22.10 24.98
C ILE A 815 12.12 -22.61 26.37
N ALA A 816 12.04 -23.92 26.60
CA ALA A 816 12.33 -24.53 27.89
C ALA A 816 13.77 -24.24 28.39
N ASN A 817 14.69 -23.97 27.45
CA ASN A 817 16.09 -23.70 27.74
C ASN A 817 16.40 -22.19 27.95
N LEU A 818 15.40 -21.31 27.87
CA LEU A 818 15.57 -19.89 28.21
C LEU A 818 15.74 -19.71 29.74
N LEU A 819 16.46 -18.65 30.14
CA LEU A 819 16.60 -18.29 31.55
C LEU A 819 15.22 -18.10 32.21
N PRO A 820 14.99 -18.59 33.44
CA PRO A 820 13.70 -18.44 34.13
C PRO A 820 13.19 -16.99 34.18
N THR A 821 14.08 -16.02 34.43
CA THR A 821 13.72 -14.60 34.45
C THR A 821 13.25 -14.08 33.09
N THR A 822 13.88 -14.54 32.00
CA THR A 822 13.50 -14.18 30.63
C THR A 822 12.14 -14.79 30.28
N ARG A 823 11.90 -16.04 30.67
CA ARG A 823 10.61 -16.71 30.47
C ARG A 823 9.46 -15.98 31.19
N THR A 824 9.66 -15.61 32.45
CA THR A 824 8.64 -14.86 33.22
C THR A 824 8.38 -13.46 32.63
N ASP A 825 9.41 -12.74 32.18
CA ASP A 825 9.23 -11.43 31.52
C ASP A 825 8.48 -11.56 30.19
N LEU A 826 8.79 -12.57 29.38
CA LEU A 826 8.06 -12.86 28.15
C LEU A 826 6.60 -13.27 28.44
N ALA A 827 6.36 -14.11 29.45
CA ALA A 827 5.01 -14.53 29.84
C ALA A 827 4.14 -13.35 30.27
N ASN A 828 4.64 -12.46 31.12
CA ASN A 828 3.89 -11.28 31.57
C ASN A 828 3.54 -10.34 30.41
N LYS A 829 4.46 -10.17 29.45
CA LYS A 829 4.19 -9.37 28.25
C LYS A 829 3.15 -10.01 27.36
N LEU A 830 3.26 -11.33 27.12
CA LEU A 830 2.30 -12.05 26.30
C LEU A 830 0.90 -12.04 26.92
N LEU A 831 0.78 -12.14 28.25
CA LEU A 831 -0.49 -12.02 28.94
C LEU A 831 -1.15 -10.65 28.68
N GLY A 832 -0.38 -9.56 28.79
CA GLY A 832 -0.89 -8.22 28.47
C GLY A 832 -1.32 -8.08 27.01
N LEU A 833 -0.58 -8.70 26.08
CA LEU A 833 -0.94 -8.71 24.65
C LEU A 833 -2.20 -9.52 24.36
N ILE A 834 -2.43 -10.62 25.09
CA ILE A 834 -3.66 -11.41 24.96
C ILE A 834 -4.88 -10.58 25.35
N GLU A 835 -4.82 -9.86 26.48
CA GLU A 835 -5.92 -8.98 26.91
C GLU A 835 -6.17 -7.86 25.89
N GLN A 836 -5.11 -7.17 25.43
CA GLN A 836 -5.22 -6.14 24.40
C GLN A 836 -5.79 -6.70 23.08
N PHE A 837 -5.38 -7.90 22.67
CA PHE A 837 -5.90 -8.56 21.48
C PHE A 837 -7.40 -8.84 21.59
N ARG A 838 -7.88 -9.28 22.77
CA ARG A 838 -9.31 -9.50 23.02
C ARG A 838 -10.11 -8.20 22.89
N ASP A 839 -9.62 -7.11 23.49
CA ASP A 839 -10.27 -5.81 23.43
C ASP A 839 -10.37 -5.31 21.98
N VAL A 840 -9.26 -5.32 21.25
CA VAL A 840 -9.20 -4.87 19.84
C VAL A 840 -10.07 -5.74 18.93
N TRP A 841 -10.11 -7.06 19.17
CA TRP A 841 -10.96 -7.96 18.41
C TRP A 841 -12.44 -7.56 18.49
N LEU A 842 -12.93 -7.32 19.70
CA LEU A 842 -14.34 -7.03 19.98
C LEU A 842 -14.79 -5.65 19.47
N GLU A 843 -13.86 -4.75 19.09
CA GLU A 843 -14.22 -3.47 18.47
C GLU A 843 -14.87 -3.64 17.09
N ARG A 844 -14.51 -4.70 16.35
CA ARG A 844 -14.95 -4.90 14.96
C ARG A 844 -15.51 -6.28 14.66
N ASN A 845 -15.18 -7.28 15.46
CA ASN A 845 -15.51 -8.68 15.19
C ASN A 845 -16.50 -9.23 16.23
N LEU A 846 -17.24 -10.26 15.85
CA LEU A 846 -18.07 -11.02 16.77
C LEU A 846 -17.19 -11.73 17.81
N GLU A 847 -17.72 -11.96 19.01
CA GLU A 847 -17.05 -12.75 20.05
C GLU A 847 -16.80 -14.20 19.58
N ASN A 848 -17.65 -14.70 18.69
CA ASN A 848 -17.47 -16.00 18.08
C ASN A 848 -16.11 -16.07 17.33
N GLY A 849 -15.32 -17.11 17.60
CA GLY A 849 -13.97 -17.29 17.05
C GLY A 849 -12.85 -16.64 17.85
N LEU A 850 -13.15 -15.78 18.84
CA LEU A 850 -12.12 -15.15 19.69
C LEU A 850 -11.30 -16.18 20.47
N GLU A 851 -11.95 -17.22 21.02
CA GLU A 851 -11.23 -18.28 21.74
C GLU A 851 -10.24 -19.02 20.83
N ARG A 852 -10.64 -19.31 19.59
CA ARG A 852 -9.76 -19.93 18.59
C ARG A 852 -8.61 -18.99 18.23
N ALA A 853 -8.88 -17.69 18.07
CA ALA A 853 -7.88 -16.67 17.73
C ALA A 853 -6.81 -16.53 18.82
N VAL A 854 -7.23 -16.58 20.09
CA VAL A 854 -6.34 -16.40 21.25
C VAL A 854 -5.62 -17.70 21.63
N LYS A 855 -6.13 -18.87 21.22
CA LYS A 855 -5.56 -20.18 21.56
C LYS A 855 -4.06 -20.29 21.26
N PRO A 856 -3.53 -19.95 20.08
CA PRO A 856 -2.08 -20.04 19.83
C PRO A 856 -1.24 -19.19 20.78
N LEU A 857 -1.73 -18.01 21.18
CA LEU A 857 -1.05 -17.15 22.14
C LEU A 857 -1.11 -17.75 23.56
N SER A 858 -2.21 -18.40 23.91
CA SER A 858 -2.38 -19.08 25.19
C SER A 858 -1.50 -20.32 25.28
N ASP A 859 -1.43 -21.13 24.22
CA ASP A 859 -0.56 -22.30 24.12
C ASP A 859 0.92 -21.88 24.26
N LEU A 860 1.30 -20.74 23.66
CA LEU A 860 2.64 -20.17 23.82
C LEU A 860 2.90 -19.68 25.26
N LEU A 861 1.90 -19.06 25.89
CA LEU A 861 1.98 -18.59 27.27
C LEU A 861 2.22 -19.77 28.23
N GLU A 862 1.51 -20.88 28.04
CA GLU A 862 1.70 -22.11 28.83
C GLU A 862 3.13 -22.65 28.72
N LYS A 863 3.71 -22.67 27.51
CA LYS A 863 5.11 -23.09 27.30
C LYS A 863 6.14 -22.18 27.98
N LEU A 864 5.81 -20.91 28.22
CA LEU A 864 6.70 -19.98 28.91
C LEU A 864 6.69 -20.18 30.43
N PHE A 865 5.62 -20.75 31.01
CA PHE A 865 5.58 -21.08 32.43
C PHE A 865 6.42 -22.33 32.74
N PRO A 866 7.19 -22.35 33.85
CA PRO A 866 7.91 -23.55 34.26
C PRO A 866 6.94 -24.64 34.73
N GLU A 867 7.20 -25.90 34.36
CA GLU A 867 6.39 -27.12 34.62
C GLU A 867 6.00 -27.37 36.11
N ASN A 868 6.49 -26.58 37.06
CA ASN A 868 6.19 -26.73 38.48
C ASN A 868 4.97 -25.92 38.98
N GLN A 869 4.16 -25.33 38.10
CA GLN A 869 2.92 -24.61 38.49
C GLN A 869 1.61 -25.29 38.08
N ASN A 870 1.63 -26.53 37.59
CA ASN A 870 0.41 -27.35 37.39
C ASN A 870 -0.22 -27.87 38.70
N SER A 871 -0.07 -27.15 39.82
CA SER A 871 -0.75 -27.47 41.08
C SER A 871 -1.43 -26.28 41.76
N ILE A 872 -1.61 -25.14 41.07
CA ILE A 872 -2.37 -24.00 41.60
C ILE A 872 -3.24 -23.36 40.51
N SER A 873 -4.24 -24.08 40.03
CA SER A 873 -5.38 -23.49 39.30
C SER A 873 -6.66 -24.32 39.51
N HIS A 874 -7.04 -24.45 40.78
CA HIS A 874 -8.44 -24.62 41.19
C HIS A 874 -8.70 -23.69 42.39
N VAL A 875 -8.90 -22.39 42.12
CA VAL A 875 -9.80 -21.50 42.87
C VAL A 875 -10.30 -20.43 41.93
#